data_AF-A0A2H4S6P8-F1
#
_entry.id   AF-A0A2H4S6P8-F1
#
_cell.length_a   1.000
_cell.length_b   1.000
_cell.length_c   1.000
_cell.angle_alpha   90.00
_cell.angle_beta   90.00
_cell.angle_gamma   90.00
#
_symmetry.space_group_name_H-M   'P 1'
#
loop_
_entity.id
_entity.type
_entity.pdbx_description
1 polymer ?
#
loop_
_entity_poly.entity_id
_entity_poly.type
_entity_poly.pdbx_seq_one_letter_code
_entity_poly.pdbx_strand_id
1 'polypeptide(L)'
;MPKPRTKRGSGREARKRKNAEEGDYIEEIETKRARVDGDDIDHNHSHHHNGYDRQDEAASAGDNGFAHHEEEPAEREFFGMLADEEQEYFRRADEMLELNQFPTPEDRALFLDSVYEEAKGKELKVASSQSCSRLMERLIQLATTAQKKRLFEAFGGHFLSLVQHRFASHCCEALFLRSAGVVSQELAGFVLDTTGAVEEDAQEPENSMENLFLATLDELEGSLGSLMTDRFASHALRVLLLVLSGRPLEDAASKTLIKSKKKERVFVAGSALVDEQNQGVRAVPASFAAAVTKIIRDATSSMDASSLRVLATHPIGNPTLQLFLELDLSLNKAENKAAEKQIDDADAAAAAQNKQPTLLFQLLPGAPQSLYEESSEATELINGMIYDPIGSRLVETIVTHAPGKVFKALNQNIMLPRIQGYVRNDVACYPAIKVLQRIGKDQLVEAVAKIGPTVPQLVEKHRYNVLKTLFERCAARGLTEEVKQLMKGLREGCGAQPADLVTTLCSLDSDDKDDDDAAKKKKKNITQLSKNEYAIQSHGAQLLTTLLAIPGPAKGVQESLSALPPALLLRLATTSLPTATLVTTALKTPSANAVFQKSTVHALAPQHVAALAVSQNGHNIVVAMAELPTRGRDYSVPAHVKDGVMQALGDAEATLRDCWMGRSAWRAWRGDLWKTRRHDWKAWIKDMVADESQQVTSVHKNGGARAGKRREN
;
A
#
# COMPACT_ATOMS: atom_id res chain seq x y z
N MET A 1 -35.19 6.57 67.54
CA MET A 1 -35.34 5.36 66.69
C MET A 1 -35.85 5.83 65.33
N PRO A 2 -35.33 5.36 64.16
CA PRO A 2 -34.98 3.96 63.85
C PRO A 2 -33.50 3.72 63.42
N LYS A 3 -33.24 2.45 63.03
CA LYS A 3 -32.02 1.63 63.08
C LYS A 3 -31.02 1.77 61.90
N PRO A 4 -29.76 1.32 62.07
CA PRO A 4 -28.72 1.27 61.04
C PRO A 4 -28.81 0.03 60.11
N ARG A 5 -28.40 0.22 58.84
CA ARG A 5 -28.41 -0.76 57.73
C ARG A 5 -27.20 -1.71 57.76
N THR A 6 -27.45 -2.92 57.27
CA THR A 6 -26.63 -4.14 57.29
C THR A 6 -25.87 -4.41 55.98
N LYS A 7 -24.68 -5.03 56.13
CA LYS A 7 -24.03 -6.11 55.34
C LYS A 7 -24.19 -6.17 53.81
N ARG A 8 -23.11 -5.83 53.08
CA ARG A 8 -22.56 -6.64 51.95
C ARG A 8 -21.14 -6.15 51.60
N GLY A 9 -20.14 -6.73 52.26
CA GLY A 9 -18.72 -6.40 52.03
C GLY A 9 -17.71 -7.42 52.59
N SER A 10 -18.14 -8.37 53.41
CA SER A 10 -17.24 -9.30 54.13
C SER A 10 -16.84 -10.56 53.34
N GLY A 11 -16.97 -10.58 52.01
CA GLY A 11 -16.73 -11.78 51.19
C GLY A 11 -15.40 -11.81 50.43
N ARG A 12 -14.71 -10.68 50.26
CA ARG A 12 -13.54 -10.60 49.36
C ARG A 12 -12.19 -10.63 50.08
N GLU A 13 -12.15 -10.34 51.39
CA GLU A 13 -10.92 -10.36 52.20
C GLU A 13 -10.56 -11.75 52.76
N ALA A 14 -11.52 -12.69 52.81
CA ALA A 14 -11.28 -14.04 53.35
C ALA A 14 -10.50 -14.98 52.39
N ARG A 15 -10.36 -14.64 51.09
CA ARG A 15 -9.64 -15.46 50.11
C ARG A 15 -8.16 -15.08 49.93
N LYS A 16 -7.74 -13.92 50.42
CA LYS A 16 -6.34 -13.45 50.28
C LYS A 16 -5.45 -13.89 51.45
N ARG A 17 -6.03 -14.32 52.58
CA ARG A 17 -5.31 -14.81 53.78
C ARG A 17 -5.02 -16.32 53.79
N LYS A 18 -5.43 -17.09 52.78
CA LYS A 18 -5.29 -18.56 52.78
C LYS A 18 -4.12 -19.13 51.95
N ASN A 19 -3.32 -18.28 51.29
CA ASN A 19 -2.16 -18.71 50.49
C ASN A 19 -0.82 -18.15 51.03
N ALA A 20 -0.80 -17.57 52.23
CA ALA A 20 0.39 -16.94 52.81
C ALA A 20 0.97 -17.69 54.04
N GLU A 21 0.39 -18.83 54.43
CA GLU A 21 0.83 -19.59 55.61
C GLU A 21 0.79 -21.09 55.30
N GLU A 22 1.88 -21.63 54.76
CA GLU A 22 2.42 -22.96 55.07
C GLU A 22 3.77 -23.09 54.33
N GLY A 23 4.84 -23.23 55.11
CA GLY A 23 6.22 -22.90 54.72
C GLY A 23 7.17 -24.06 54.46
N ASP A 24 8.40 -23.64 54.14
CA ASP A 24 9.74 -24.22 54.30
C ASP A 24 9.99 -25.73 54.07
N TYR A 25 11.01 -26.02 53.25
CA TYR A 25 12.21 -26.78 53.65
C TYR A 25 13.41 -26.47 52.70
N ILE A 26 14.62 -26.49 53.28
CA ILE A 26 15.90 -25.85 52.89
C ILE A 26 16.84 -26.84 52.15
N GLU A 27 17.90 -26.27 51.54
CA GLU A 27 19.25 -26.81 51.17
C GLU A 27 19.47 -26.98 49.64
N GLU A 28 20.57 -26.54 49.01
CA GLU A 28 21.90 -26.15 49.48
C GLU A 28 22.63 -25.29 48.40
N ILE A 29 23.62 -24.51 48.84
CA ILE A 29 24.46 -23.62 48.02
C ILE A 29 25.76 -24.35 47.66
N GLU A 30 26.13 -24.40 46.37
CA GLU A 30 27.53 -24.66 45.96
C GLU A 30 28.08 -23.59 44.99
N THR A 31 28.90 -22.75 45.60
CA THR A 31 30.13 -22.02 45.21
C THR A 31 30.69 -21.97 43.76
N LYS A 32 31.19 -20.75 43.49
CA LYS A 32 32.08 -20.22 42.42
C LYS A 32 33.21 -21.12 41.87
N ARG A 33 33.43 -21.05 40.54
CA ARG A 33 34.69 -20.88 39.73
C ARG A 33 34.44 -21.47 38.31
N ALA A 34 35.00 -21.04 37.17
CA ALA A 34 36.00 -20.06 36.76
C ALA A 34 35.76 -19.71 35.26
N ARG A 35 36.31 -18.58 34.79
CA ARG A 35 36.43 -18.22 33.35
C ARG A 35 37.52 -19.08 32.68
N VAL A 36 37.25 -19.55 31.46
CA VAL A 36 38.24 -19.93 30.45
C VAL A 36 37.70 -19.45 29.09
N ASP A 37 38.55 -18.71 28.37
CA ASP A 37 38.33 -18.18 27.03
C ASP A 37 38.27 -19.29 25.96
N GLY A 38 37.52 -19.04 24.89
CA GLY A 38 37.50 -19.86 23.69
C GLY A 38 36.47 -19.33 22.69
N ASP A 39 36.98 -18.60 21.70
CA ASP A 39 36.25 -18.11 20.53
C ASP A 39 35.40 -19.20 19.86
N ASP A 40 34.15 -18.87 19.50
CA ASP A 40 33.66 -19.14 18.16
C ASP A 40 32.36 -18.38 17.86
N ILE A 41 32.34 -17.86 16.63
CA ILE A 41 31.40 -16.90 16.06
C ILE A 41 30.10 -17.61 15.67
N ASP A 42 28.98 -17.26 16.31
CA ASP A 42 27.68 -17.22 15.61
C ASP A 42 26.62 -16.45 16.43
N HIS A 43 26.18 -15.30 15.93
CA HIS A 43 25.09 -14.52 16.52
C HIS A 43 24.02 -14.21 15.48
N ASN A 44 23.03 -15.10 15.40
CA ASN A 44 21.69 -14.74 14.96
C ASN A 44 20.68 -15.24 15.99
N HIS A 45 20.35 -14.40 16.97
CA HIS A 45 19.18 -14.63 17.82
C HIS A 45 18.45 -13.31 18.12
N SER A 46 17.34 -13.13 17.41
CA SER A 46 16.26 -12.22 17.75
C SER A 46 15.58 -12.69 19.04
N HIS A 47 15.63 -11.88 20.09
CA HIS A 47 14.78 -12.02 21.27
C HIS A 47 13.70 -10.94 21.29
N HIS A 48 12.44 -11.38 21.37
CA HIS A 48 11.29 -10.57 21.73
C HIS A 48 11.40 -10.06 23.17
N HIS A 49 11.09 -8.78 23.40
CA HIS A 49 10.54 -8.34 24.68
C HIS A 49 9.50 -7.23 24.49
N ASN A 50 8.35 -7.41 25.16
CA ASN A 50 7.29 -6.43 25.37
C ASN A 50 7.72 -5.35 26.37
N GLY A 51 7.28 -4.11 26.14
CA GLY A 51 6.84 -3.19 27.20
C GLY A 51 7.80 -2.08 27.66
N TYR A 52 7.35 -0.85 27.41
CA TYR A 52 7.65 0.44 28.08
C TYR A 52 8.77 1.34 27.54
N ASP A 53 8.31 2.55 27.16
CA ASP A 53 9.07 3.78 26.91
C ASP A 53 10.11 4.06 28.01
N ARG A 54 11.40 3.97 27.64
CA ARG A 54 12.54 4.71 28.21
C ARG A 54 13.83 4.04 27.75
N GLN A 55 14.31 4.37 26.55
CA GLN A 55 15.73 4.30 26.16
C GLN A 55 15.87 4.66 24.67
N ASP A 56 15.98 5.95 24.37
CA ASP A 56 16.45 6.45 23.07
C ASP A 56 17.59 7.48 23.26
N GLU A 57 18.31 7.40 24.38
CA GLU A 57 19.45 8.30 24.70
C GLU A 57 20.83 7.65 24.56
N ALA A 58 20.98 6.47 23.95
CA ALA A 58 22.31 5.87 23.77
C ALA A 58 22.50 5.16 22.43
N ALA A 59 23.27 5.85 21.57
CA ALA A 59 24.22 5.33 20.58
C ALA A 59 23.80 4.19 19.63
N SER A 60 23.65 4.54 18.35
CA SER A 60 24.09 3.67 17.26
C SER A 60 25.19 4.41 16.48
N ALA A 61 26.42 4.26 16.96
CA ALA A 61 27.61 4.51 16.16
C ALA A 61 27.78 3.32 15.22
N GLY A 62 27.18 3.43 14.03
CA GLY A 62 27.48 2.58 12.88
C GLY A 62 28.29 3.41 11.89
N ASP A 63 29.59 3.16 11.88
CA ASP A 63 30.61 3.72 11.00
C ASP A 63 30.17 3.69 9.52
N ASN A 64 29.96 4.87 8.94
CA ASN A 64 30.07 5.14 7.51
C ASN A 64 30.45 6.61 7.39
N GLY A 65 31.68 6.85 6.93
CA GLY A 65 32.35 8.15 6.90
C GLY A 65 31.55 9.26 6.23
N PHE A 66 30.82 10.01 7.03
CA PHE A 66 30.48 11.40 6.77
C PHE A 66 31.19 12.21 7.83
N ALA A 67 32.12 13.08 7.39
CA ALA A 67 32.55 14.19 8.20
C ALA A 67 31.32 15.06 8.43
N HIS A 68 30.64 14.84 9.56
CA HIS A 68 29.74 15.84 10.11
C HIS A 68 30.59 17.09 10.33
N HIS A 69 30.35 18.12 9.52
CA HIS A 69 30.42 19.44 10.10
C HIS A 69 29.44 19.39 11.27
N GLU A 70 29.99 19.44 12.50
CA GLU A 70 29.24 19.74 13.70
C GLU A 70 28.69 21.17 13.54
N GLU A 71 27.64 21.31 12.74
CA GLU A 71 26.70 22.41 12.95
C GLU A 71 26.07 22.14 14.31
N GLU A 72 26.27 23.06 15.24
CA GLU A 72 25.58 23.08 16.53
C GLU A 72 24.09 22.78 16.29
N PRO A 73 23.45 21.92 17.11
CA PRO A 73 22.04 21.60 16.91
C PRO A 73 21.28 22.92 16.94
N ALA A 74 20.72 23.31 15.79
CA ALA A 74 19.89 24.50 15.66
C ALA A 74 18.95 24.54 16.87
N GLU A 75 19.04 25.62 17.65
CA GLU A 75 18.26 25.77 18.89
C GLU A 75 16.79 25.51 18.55
N ARG A 76 16.29 24.34 18.97
CA ARG A 76 14.92 23.94 18.67
C ARG A 76 14.00 24.87 19.44
N GLU A 77 13.18 25.61 18.70
CA GLU A 77 12.24 26.54 19.29
C GLU A 77 11.36 25.83 20.31
N PHE A 78 11.36 26.35 21.54
CA PHE A 78 10.63 25.76 22.65
C PHE A 78 9.38 26.57 22.95
N PHE A 79 8.21 25.95 22.71
CA PHE A 79 6.91 26.60 22.86
C PHE A 79 6.37 26.64 24.31
N GLY A 80 7.14 26.11 25.27
CA GLY A 80 6.71 25.97 26.66
C GLY A 80 6.01 24.65 26.96
N MET A 81 5.88 24.33 28.25
CA MET A 81 5.12 23.18 28.72
C MET A 81 3.67 23.57 29.01
N LEU A 82 2.77 22.60 28.88
CA LEU A 82 1.42 22.67 29.45
C LEU A 82 1.52 22.48 30.97
N ALA A 83 0.65 23.15 31.73
CA ALA A 83 0.51 22.87 33.15
C ALA A 83 -0.08 21.46 33.37
N ASP A 84 0.20 20.85 34.52
CA ASP A 84 -0.25 19.48 34.82
C ASP A 84 -1.77 19.31 34.67
N GLU A 85 -2.54 20.32 35.08
CA GLU A 85 -4.00 20.34 34.95
C GLU A 85 -4.47 20.39 33.49
N GLU A 86 -3.80 21.19 32.66
CA GLU A 86 -4.09 21.32 31.22
C GLU A 86 -3.72 20.03 30.49
N GLN A 87 -2.57 19.45 30.81
CA GLN A 87 -2.13 18.19 30.23
C GLN A 87 -3.10 17.05 30.56
N GLU A 88 -3.58 16.98 31.81
CA GLU A 88 -4.57 15.99 32.23
C GLU A 88 -5.94 16.22 31.58
N TYR A 89 -6.33 17.48 31.39
CA TYR A 89 -7.55 17.81 30.63
C TYR A 89 -7.47 17.31 29.19
N PHE A 90 -6.42 17.68 28.44
CA PHE A 90 -6.27 17.29 27.03
C PHE A 90 -6.11 15.79 26.87
N ARG A 91 -5.40 15.13 27.79
CA ARG A 91 -5.30 13.67 27.78
C ARG A 91 -6.68 13.01 27.93
N ARG A 92 -7.51 13.46 28.89
CA ARG A 92 -8.87 12.95 29.06
C ARG A 92 -9.76 13.23 27.85
N ALA A 93 -9.59 14.40 27.22
CA ALA A 93 -10.29 14.72 25.99
C ALA A 93 -9.93 13.77 24.84
N ASP A 94 -8.64 13.41 24.72
CA ASP A 94 -8.15 12.47 23.72
C ASP A 94 -8.79 11.07 23.88
N GLU A 95 -8.77 10.55 25.12
CA GLU A 95 -9.35 9.26 25.46
C GLU A 95 -10.87 9.23 25.16
N MET A 96 -11.58 10.33 25.44
CA MET A 96 -13.02 10.44 25.17
C MET A 96 -13.33 10.45 23.66
N LEU A 97 -12.54 11.16 22.85
CA LEU A 97 -12.68 11.17 21.39
C LEU A 97 -12.32 9.82 20.75
N GLU A 98 -11.34 9.10 21.31
CA GLU A 98 -10.98 7.76 20.86
C GLU A 98 -12.09 6.74 21.12
N LEU A 99 -12.70 6.78 22.31
CA LEU A 99 -13.82 5.90 22.67
C LEU A 99 -15.08 6.22 21.87
N ASN A 100 -15.29 7.48 21.50
CA ASN A 100 -16.43 7.98 20.73
C ASN A 100 -17.80 7.52 21.30
N GLN A 101 -17.97 7.56 22.62
CA GLN A 101 -19.19 7.15 23.33
C GLN A 101 -20.08 8.35 23.69
N PHE A 102 -20.29 9.25 22.73
CA PHE A 102 -21.17 10.41 22.93
C PHE A 102 -22.64 9.99 22.79
N PRO A 103 -23.56 10.53 23.62
CA PRO A 103 -24.98 10.19 23.53
C PRO A 103 -25.60 10.60 22.20
N THR A 104 -25.20 11.77 21.67
CA THR A 104 -25.65 12.32 20.39
C THR A 104 -24.48 12.93 19.60
N PRO A 105 -24.59 13.08 18.27
CA PRO A 105 -23.58 13.79 17.47
C PRO A 105 -23.50 15.29 17.83
N GLU A 106 -24.60 15.90 18.29
CA GLU A 106 -24.64 17.29 18.76
C GLU A 106 -23.83 17.46 20.06
N ASP A 107 -23.97 16.55 21.02
CA ASP A 107 -23.15 16.57 22.26
C ASP A 107 -21.65 16.47 21.95
N ARG A 108 -21.32 15.69 20.91
CA ARG A 108 -19.94 15.56 20.43
C ARG A 108 -19.44 16.87 19.83
N ALA A 109 -20.26 17.58 19.05
CA ALA A 109 -19.90 18.87 18.47
C ALA A 109 -19.64 19.91 19.58
N LEU A 110 -20.56 20.01 20.54
CA LEU A 110 -20.40 20.89 21.71
C LEU A 110 -19.13 20.58 22.51
N PHE A 111 -18.83 19.30 22.70
CA PHE A 111 -17.60 18.87 23.35
C PHE A 111 -16.36 19.32 22.57
N LEU A 112 -16.34 19.10 21.25
CA LEU A 112 -15.23 19.54 20.39
C LEU A 112 -15.01 21.05 20.46
N ASP A 113 -16.08 21.85 20.40
CA ASP A 113 -15.99 23.30 20.50
C ASP A 113 -15.37 23.74 21.83
N SER A 114 -15.74 23.08 22.94
CA SER A 114 -15.12 23.36 24.25
C SER A 114 -13.63 23.02 24.29
N VAL A 115 -13.20 21.94 23.62
CA VAL A 115 -11.78 21.55 23.55
C VAL A 115 -10.99 22.51 22.67
N TYR A 116 -11.58 22.98 21.56
CA TYR A 116 -10.96 24.00 20.70
C TYR A 116 -10.77 25.33 21.43
N GLU A 117 -11.75 25.77 22.22
CA GLU A 117 -11.63 27.00 22.98
C GLU A 117 -10.56 26.88 24.08
N GLU A 118 -10.47 25.73 24.75
CA GLU A 118 -9.41 25.48 25.74
C GLU A 118 -8.00 25.41 25.11
N ALA A 119 -7.91 24.94 23.86
CA ALA A 119 -6.66 24.87 23.10
C ALA A 119 -6.18 26.22 22.57
N LYS A 120 -7.04 27.25 22.55
CA LYS A 120 -6.76 28.56 21.99
C LYS A 120 -5.58 29.25 22.69
N GLY A 121 -4.58 29.67 21.91
CA GLY A 121 -3.32 30.22 22.42
C GLY A 121 -2.36 29.18 23.04
N LYS A 122 -2.71 27.90 23.00
CA LYS A 122 -1.90 26.77 23.50
C LYS A 122 -1.60 25.75 22.39
N GLU A 123 -1.96 26.03 21.14
CA GLU A 123 -1.95 25.11 20.01
C GLU A 123 -0.54 24.55 19.76
N LEU A 124 0.47 25.43 19.77
CA LEU A 124 1.88 25.04 19.59
C LEU A 124 2.37 24.09 20.69
N LYS A 125 1.96 24.33 21.95
CA LYS A 125 2.29 23.46 23.09
C LYS A 125 1.61 22.11 22.99
N VAL A 126 0.34 22.10 22.61
CA VAL A 126 -0.43 20.86 22.42
C VAL A 126 0.15 20.04 21.26
N ALA A 127 0.47 20.67 20.13
CA ALA A 127 1.05 20.01 18.95
C ALA A 127 2.48 19.47 19.18
N SER A 128 3.28 20.16 19.99
CA SER A 128 4.65 19.75 20.32
C SER A 128 4.74 18.81 21.55
N SER A 129 3.62 18.53 22.23
CA SER A 129 3.58 17.64 23.39
C SER A 129 3.51 16.16 23.00
N GLN A 130 4.30 15.32 23.68
CA GLN A 130 4.24 13.86 23.52
C GLN A 130 2.86 13.28 23.86
N SER A 131 2.22 13.80 24.90
CA SER A 131 0.94 13.30 25.41
C SER A 131 -0.26 13.85 24.64
N CYS A 132 -0.15 15.06 24.09
CA CYS A 132 -1.30 15.79 23.53
C CYS A 132 -1.27 15.97 22.01
N SER A 133 -0.14 15.70 21.33
CA SER A 133 -0.05 15.82 19.86
C SER A 133 -1.04 14.91 19.12
N ARG A 134 -1.36 13.75 19.69
CA ARG A 134 -2.39 12.83 19.16
C ARG A 134 -3.78 13.47 19.20
N LEU A 135 -4.11 14.16 20.28
CA LEU A 135 -5.34 14.94 20.37
C LEU A 135 -5.38 15.99 19.26
N MET A 136 -4.28 16.73 19.06
CA MET A 136 -4.21 17.73 17.98
C MET A 136 -4.45 17.09 16.60
N GLU A 137 -3.83 15.95 16.29
CA GLU A 137 -4.13 15.20 15.06
C GLU A 137 -5.63 14.83 14.97
N ARG A 138 -6.26 14.38 16.06
CA ARG A 138 -7.70 14.04 16.09
C ARG A 138 -8.59 15.27 15.88
N LEU A 139 -8.28 16.39 16.52
CA LEU A 139 -8.97 17.66 16.33
C LEU A 139 -8.88 18.07 14.87
N ILE A 140 -7.68 18.11 14.27
CA ILE A 140 -7.49 18.45 12.85
C ILE A 140 -8.35 17.58 11.91
N GLN A 141 -8.54 16.29 12.22
CA GLN A 141 -9.38 15.40 11.42
C GLN A 141 -10.87 15.75 11.45
N LEU A 142 -11.33 16.40 12.51
CA LEU A 142 -12.72 16.80 12.73
C LEU A 142 -12.95 18.29 12.49
N ALA A 143 -11.87 19.05 12.30
CA ALA A 143 -11.91 20.51 12.17
C ALA A 143 -12.79 20.97 11.01
N THR A 144 -13.57 22.02 11.26
CA THR A 144 -14.25 22.80 10.22
C THR A 144 -13.25 23.58 9.37
N THR A 145 -13.68 24.15 8.26
CA THR A 145 -12.82 25.02 7.42
C THR A 145 -12.27 26.20 8.22
N ALA A 146 -13.09 26.88 9.01
CA ALA A 146 -12.66 28.00 9.85
C ALA A 146 -11.63 27.57 10.90
N GLN A 147 -11.85 26.43 11.57
CA GLN A 147 -10.90 25.88 12.55
C GLN A 147 -9.56 25.51 11.91
N LYS A 148 -9.56 24.94 10.69
CA LYS A 148 -8.32 24.67 9.95
C LYS A 148 -7.56 25.95 9.65
N LYS A 149 -8.24 27.00 9.16
CA LYS A 149 -7.60 28.30 8.86
C LYS A 149 -6.96 28.92 10.12
N ARG A 150 -7.69 28.92 11.25
CA ARG A 150 -7.15 29.38 12.55
C ARG A 150 -5.92 28.57 12.98
N LEU A 151 -5.91 27.26 12.76
CA LEU A 151 -4.73 26.43 13.06
C LEU A 151 -3.53 26.76 12.16
N PHE A 152 -3.75 27.07 10.88
CA PHE A 152 -2.66 27.57 10.02
C PHE A 152 -2.10 28.89 10.54
N GLU A 153 -2.96 29.82 10.97
CA GLU A 153 -2.53 31.10 11.54
C GLU A 153 -1.79 30.93 12.86
N ALA A 154 -2.28 30.06 13.76
CA ALA A 154 -1.63 29.74 15.03
C ALA A 154 -0.27 29.06 14.85
N PHE A 155 -0.08 28.31 13.76
CA PHE A 155 1.20 27.68 13.42
C PHE A 155 2.11 28.58 12.59
N GLY A 156 1.58 29.68 12.04
CA GLY A 156 2.30 30.61 11.18
C GLY A 156 3.50 31.24 11.89
N GLY A 157 4.64 31.30 11.21
CA GLY A 157 5.91 31.77 11.77
C GLY A 157 6.70 30.68 12.50
N HIS A 158 6.12 29.49 12.69
CA HIS A 158 6.73 28.37 13.41
C HIS A 158 6.74 27.06 12.61
N PHE A 159 6.19 27.02 11.40
CA PHE A 159 6.16 25.83 10.56
C PHE A 159 7.54 25.19 10.38
N LEU A 160 8.62 25.98 10.20
CA LEU A 160 9.97 25.42 10.06
C LEU A 160 10.37 24.55 11.26
N SER A 161 10.13 25.04 12.48
CA SER A 161 10.36 24.30 13.72
C SER A 161 9.40 23.11 13.85
N LEU A 162 8.12 23.31 13.57
CA LEU A 162 7.09 22.29 13.74
C LEU A 162 7.28 21.10 12.80
N VAL A 163 7.65 21.32 11.53
CA VAL A 163 7.87 20.21 10.57
C VAL A 163 9.11 19.38 10.92
N GLN A 164 10.09 19.95 11.61
CA GLN A 164 11.28 19.23 12.12
C GLN A 164 11.03 18.57 13.48
N HIS A 165 9.89 18.83 14.12
CA HIS A 165 9.60 18.32 15.45
C HIS A 165 9.05 16.88 15.42
N ARG A 166 9.51 16.03 16.35
CA ARG A 166 9.12 14.59 16.42
C ARG A 166 7.63 14.30 16.59
N PHE A 167 6.86 15.28 17.08
CA PHE A 167 5.41 15.17 17.31
C PHE A 167 4.63 16.14 16.41
N ALA A 168 4.93 17.44 16.49
CA ALA A 168 4.25 18.45 15.69
C ALA A 168 4.37 18.28 14.17
N SER A 169 5.40 17.59 13.65
CA SER A 169 5.49 17.26 12.22
C SER A 169 4.28 16.46 11.74
N HIS A 170 3.78 15.55 12.58
CA HIS A 170 2.56 14.78 12.28
C HIS A 170 1.29 15.63 12.33
N CYS A 171 1.24 16.63 13.23
CA CYS A 171 0.16 17.61 13.24
C CYS A 171 0.17 18.44 11.94
N CYS A 172 1.35 18.86 11.47
CA CYS A 172 1.49 19.56 10.19
C CYS A 172 1.05 18.68 9.01
N GLU A 173 1.51 17.41 8.94
CA GLU A 173 1.06 16.45 7.93
C GLU A 173 -0.48 16.33 7.93
N ALA A 174 -1.09 16.18 9.10
CA ALA A 174 -2.53 16.06 9.24
C ALA A 174 -3.24 17.33 8.77
N LEU A 175 -2.74 18.51 9.16
CA LEU A 175 -3.31 19.82 8.80
C LEU A 175 -3.27 20.01 7.29
N PHE A 176 -2.13 19.75 6.65
CA PHE A 176 -1.96 19.87 5.21
C PHE A 176 -2.88 18.90 4.45
N LEU A 177 -2.91 17.62 4.83
CA LEU A 177 -3.75 16.62 4.18
C LEU A 177 -5.25 16.93 4.32
N ARG A 178 -5.69 17.35 5.51
CA ARG A 178 -7.11 17.64 5.82
C ARG A 178 -7.60 18.95 5.24
N SER A 179 -6.68 19.86 4.91
CA SER A 179 -6.99 21.16 4.30
C SER A 179 -6.88 21.15 2.78
N ALA A 180 -6.33 20.08 2.22
CA ALA A 180 -6.13 19.91 0.79
C ALA A 180 -7.45 20.05 -0.01
N GLY A 181 -8.53 19.41 0.43
CA GLY A 181 -9.84 19.49 -0.22
C GLY A 181 -10.51 20.86 -0.13
N VAL A 182 -10.17 21.66 0.88
CA VAL A 182 -10.70 23.02 1.07
C VAL A 182 -10.23 23.93 -0.07
N VAL A 183 -8.95 23.83 -0.46
CA VAL A 183 -8.41 24.62 -1.59
C VAL A 183 -9.21 24.36 -2.87
N SER A 184 -9.54 23.10 -3.15
CA SER A 184 -10.32 22.74 -4.33
C SER A 184 -11.77 23.26 -4.27
N GLN A 185 -12.37 23.33 -3.08
CA GLN A 185 -13.71 23.89 -2.87
C GLN A 185 -13.72 25.41 -3.07
N GLU A 186 -12.78 26.11 -2.46
CA GLU A 186 -12.60 27.56 -2.62
C GLU A 186 -12.37 27.92 -4.09
N LEU A 187 -11.53 27.16 -4.81
CA LEU A 187 -11.29 27.34 -6.24
C LEU A 187 -12.55 27.13 -7.09
N ALA A 188 -13.43 26.21 -6.69
CA ALA A 188 -14.70 25.96 -7.37
C ALA A 188 -15.79 26.99 -7.01
N GLY A 189 -15.49 28.00 -6.19
CA GLY A 189 -16.45 28.99 -5.72
C GLY A 189 -17.41 28.47 -4.65
N PHE A 190 -17.16 27.27 -4.10
CA PHE A 190 -17.92 26.73 -2.98
C PHE A 190 -17.27 27.19 -1.67
N VAL A 191 -17.74 28.32 -1.13
CA VAL A 191 -17.51 28.66 0.27
C VAL A 191 -18.61 27.98 1.07
N LEU A 192 -18.35 26.78 1.59
CA LEU A 192 -19.24 26.12 2.54
C LEU A 192 -19.16 26.87 3.88
N ASP A 193 -19.92 27.94 4.02
CA ASP A 193 -20.41 28.37 5.33
C ASP A 193 -21.61 27.50 5.70
N THR A 194 -21.34 26.32 6.24
CA THR A 194 -22.39 25.51 6.86
C THR A 194 -22.24 25.54 8.37
N THR A 195 -23.13 26.35 8.95
CA THR A 195 -23.81 26.13 10.24
C THR A 195 -22.94 26.02 11.48
N GLY A 196 -22.63 27.17 12.06
CA GLY A 196 -22.20 27.36 13.45
C GLY A 196 -22.42 28.83 13.79
N ALA A 197 -22.94 29.14 14.97
CA ALA A 197 -23.42 30.47 15.36
C ALA A 197 -22.42 31.59 15.04
N VAL A 198 -22.96 32.73 14.59
CA VAL A 198 -22.26 34.00 14.53
C VAL A 198 -21.80 34.34 15.96
N GLU A 199 -20.56 34.01 16.30
CA GLU A 199 -19.88 34.64 17.43
C GLU A 199 -19.48 36.04 16.97
N GLU A 200 -20.13 37.06 17.52
CA GLU A 200 -19.94 38.49 17.20
C GLU A 200 -18.53 39.03 17.52
N ASP A 201 -17.57 38.20 17.93
CA ASP A 201 -16.21 38.62 18.34
C ASP A 201 -15.06 37.76 17.76
N ALA A 202 -15.34 36.80 16.87
CA ALA A 202 -14.29 36.01 16.22
C ALA A 202 -14.01 36.54 14.82
N GLN A 203 -12.98 37.38 14.70
CA GLN A 203 -12.43 37.85 13.43
C GLN A 203 -12.27 36.65 12.48
N GLU A 204 -13.10 36.59 11.44
CA GLU A 204 -13.01 35.51 10.47
C GLU A 204 -11.60 35.53 9.85
N PRO A 205 -10.93 34.37 9.72
CA PRO A 205 -9.65 34.32 9.06
C PRO A 205 -9.82 34.77 7.60
N GLU A 206 -9.41 36.00 7.30
CA GLU A 206 -9.62 36.67 6.00
C GLU A 206 -8.86 35.96 4.86
N ASN A 207 -7.85 35.15 5.19
CA ASN A 207 -7.00 34.50 4.19
C ASN A 207 -7.67 33.26 3.56
N SER A 208 -7.54 33.15 2.23
CA SER A 208 -7.88 31.92 1.52
C SER A 208 -6.97 30.77 1.96
N MET A 209 -7.46 29.53 1.86
CA MET A 209 -6.65 28.36 2.14
C MET A 209 -5.45 28.30 1.19
N GLU A 210 -5.61 28.74 -0.06
CA GLU A 210 -4.51 28.91 -1.02
C GLU A 210 -3.39 29.79 -0.44
N ASN A 211 -3.71 30.97 0.07
CA ASN A 211 -2.72 31.90 0.62
C ASN A 211 -2.03 31.35 1.88
N LEU A 212 -2.76 30.63 2.73
CA LEU A 212 -2.18 29.99 3.92
C LEU A 212 -1.12 28.95 3.55
N PHE A 213 -1.39 28.11 2.53
CA PHE A 213 -0.39 27.18 2.01
C PHE A 213 0.82 27.91 1.44
N LEU A 214 0.62 28.98 0.65
CA LEU A 214 1.73 29.75 0.07
C LEU A 214 2.58 30.42 1.16
N ALA A 215 1.96 31.01 2.18
CA ALA A 215 2.67 31.59 3.31
C ALA A 215 3.50 30.54 4.08
N THR A 216 2.97 29.33 4.28
CA THR A 216 3.76 28.21 4.84
C THR A 216 4.98 27.89 3.98
N LEU A 217 4.86 27.93 2.65
CA LEU A 217 5.99 27.64 1.75
C LEU A 217 7.06 28.73 1.79
N ASP A 218 6.64 30.00 1.85
CA ASP A 218 7.55 31.13 2.00
C ASP A 218 8.34 31.04 3.32
N GLU A 219 7.73 30.55 4.40
CA GLU A 219 8.42 30.32 5.67
C GLU A 219 9.50 29.22 5.59
N LEU A 220 9.27 28.19 4.79
CA LEU A 220 10.22 27.09 4.59
C LEU A 220 11.33 27.43 3.58
N GLU A 221 11.22 28.57 2.89
CA GLU A 221 12.20 29.04 1.91
C GLU A 221 13.59 29.19 2.55
N GLY A 222 14.64 28.90 1.78
CA GLY A 222 16.03 28.90 2.27
C GLY A 222 16.45 27.67 3.07
N SER A 223 15.50 26.92 3.66
CA SER A 223 15.79 25.67 4.40
C SER A 223 15.47 24.40 3.62
N LEU A 224 14.85 24.51 2.44
CA LEU A 224 14.31 23.36 1.69
C LEU A 224 15.33 22.22 1.47
N GLY A 225 16.60 22.55 1.21
CA GLY A 225 17.66 21.54 1.01
C GLY A 225 17.89 20.67 2.25
N SER A 226 17.93 21.25 3.46
CA SER A 226 18.13 20.50 4.70
C SER A 226 16.89 19.67 5.09
N LEU A 227 15.69 20.19 4.80
CA LEU A 227 14.43 19.51 5.06
C LEU A 227 14.26 18.21 4.25
N MET A 228 14.89 18.10 3.08
CA MET A 228 14.84 16.87 2.28
C MET A 228 15.45 15.67 3.01
N THR A 229 16.48 15.90 3.81
CA THR A 229 17.21 14.86 4.55
C THR A 229 16.83 14.76 6.01
N ASP A 230 16.04 15.71 6.53
CA ASP A 230 15.53 15.66 7.90
C ASP A 230 14.53 14.50 8.09
N ARG A 231 14.68 13.77 9.21
CA ARG A 231 13.91 12.56 9.50
C ARG A 231 12.42 12.80 9.70
N PHE A 232 12.02 14.01 10.06
CA PHE A 232 10.62 14.40 10.27
C PHE A 232 10.14 15.30 9.14
N ALA A 233 10.86 16.38 8.83
CA ALA A 233 10.41 17.39 7.87
C ALA A 233 10.31 16.87 6.45
N SER A 234 11.12 15.89 6.05
CA SER A 234 11.02 15.25 4.73
C SER A 234 9.62 14.66 4.49
N HIS A 235 8.93 14.18 5.53
CA HIS A 235 7.56 13.68 5.43
C HIS A 235 6.56 14.83 5.18
N ALA A 236 6.64 15.90 5.97
CA ALA A 236 5.80 17.08 5.81
C ALA A 236 5.99 17.75 4.43
N LEU A 237 7.23 17.85 3.95
CA LEU A 237 7.56 18.38 2.63
C LEU A 237 6.94 17.53 1.51
N ARG A 238 7.03 16.20 1.59
CA ARG A 238 6.37 15.30 0.62
C ARG A 238 4.85 15.43 0.65
N VAL A 239 4.25 15.62 1.83
CA VAL A 239 2.81 15.92 1.96
C VAL A 239 2.47 17.23 1.26
N LEU A 240 3.19 18.31 1.54
CA LEU A 240 2.96 19.62 0.90
C LEU A 240 2.99 19.49 -0.62
N LEU A 241 4.01 18.86 -1.18
CA LEU A 241 4.15 18.68 -2.64
C LEU A 241 3.02 17.86 -3.26
N LEU A 242 2.52 16.83 -2.57
CA LEU A 242 1.36 16.07 -3.04
C LEU A 242 0.06 16.87 -2.93
N VAL A 243 -0.06 17.70 -1.89
CA VAL A 243 -1.20 18.62 -1.74
C VAL A 243 -1.22 19.63 -2.89
N LEU A 244 -0.09 20.30 -3.13
CA LEU A 244 0.09 21.33 -4.14
C LEU A 244 -0.07 20.80 -5.56
N SER A 245 0.37 19.56 -5.83
CA SER A 245 0.23 18.94 -7.15
C SER A 245 -1.17 18.39 -7.45
N GLY A 246 -2.11 18.46 -6.50
CA GLY A 246 -3.48 17.96 -6.67
C GLY A 246 -3.57 16.45 -6.83
N ARG A 247 -2.51 15.69 -6.51
CA ARG A 247 -2.49 14.24 -6.70
C ARG A 247 -3.33 13.51 -5.65
N PRO A 248 -3.78 12.27 -5.94
CA PRO A 248 -4.51 11.47 -4.96
C PRO A 248 -3.64 11.20 -3.73
N LEU A 249 -4.16 11.59 -2.57
CA LEU A 249 -3.47 11.45 -1.28
C LEU A 249 -3.51 10.01 -0.74
N GLU A 250 -4.40 9.17 -1.30
CA GLU A 250 -4.61 7.79 -0.86
C GLU A 250 -3.98 6.71 -1.76
N ASP A 251 -3.35 7.09 -2.87
CA ASP A 251 -2.74 6.11 -3.78
C ASP A 251 -1.66 5.29 -3.07
N ALA A 252 -1.53 4.00 -3.40
CA ALA A 252 -0.57 3.10 -2.75
C ALA A 252 0.89 3.56 -2.98
N ALA A 253 1.17 4.14 -4.15
CA ALA A 253 2.45 4.78 -4.44
C ALA A 253 2.68 6.00 -3.54
N SER A 254 1.69 6.91 -3.46
CA SER A 254 1.72 8.08 -2.57
C SER A 254 1.85 7.69 -1.09
N LYS A 255 1.15 6.64 -0.62
CA LYS A 255 1.19 6.18 0.78
C LYS A 255 2.59 5.70 1.20
N THR A 256 3.31 5.02 0.31
CA THR A 256 4.68 4.56 0.56
C THR A 256 5.67 5.74 0.60
N LEU A 257 5.39 6.80 -0.16
CA LEU A 257 6.17 8.03 -0.17
C LEU A 257 5.85 8.95 1.02
N ILE A 258 4.62 8.97 1.55
CA ILE A 258 4.22 9.96 2.56
C ILE A 258 4.49 9.51 3.99
N LYS A 259 4.15 8.26 4.35
CA LYS A 259 4.07 7.86 5.77
C LYS A 259 5.23 6.95 6.17
N SER A 260 5.83 7.21 7.33
CA SER A 260 6.73 6.25 7.96
C SER A 260 6.01 4.93 8.19
N LYS A 261 6.66 3.80 7.87
CA LYS A 261 6.12 2.45 8.11
C LYS A 261 5.83 2.17 9.60
N LYS A 262 6.40 2.97 10.51
CA LYS A 262 6.21 2.87 11.96
C LYS A 262 5.09 3.77 12.50
N LYS A 263 4.45 4.61 11.66
CA LYS A 263 3.41 5.54 12.11
C LYS A 263 2.14 4.78 12.51
N GLU A 264 1.69 4.98 13.75
CA GLU A 264 0.39 4.55 14.25
C GLU A 264 -0.72 5.35 13.55
N ARG A 265 -1.79 4.68 13.11
CA ARG A 265 -2.90 5.37 12.45
C ARG A 265 -3.83 5.95 13.51
N VAL A 266 -3.76 7.27 13.70
CA VAL A 266 -4.73 8.01 14.49
C VAL A 266 -6.06 8.04 13.74
N PHE A 267 -7.03 7.24 14.18
CA PHE A 267 -8.38 7.20 13.63
C PHE A 267 -9.37 7.86 14.60
N VAL A 268 -10.38 8.52 14.03
CA VAL A 268 -11.52 9.05 14.78
C VAL A 268 -12.80 8.78 14.02
N ALA A 269 -13.84 8.31 14.70
CA ALA A 269 -15.14 8.07 14.08
C ALA A 269 -15.67 9.37 13.42
N GLY A 270 -16.17 9.29 12.19
CA GLY A 270 -16.63 10.46 11.42
C GLY A 270 -15.55 11.12 10.56
N SER A 271 -14.26 10.81 10.72
CA SER A 271 -13.20 11.35 9.84
C SER A 271 -13.29 10.84 8.40
N ALA A 272 -13.93 9.68 8.19
CA ALA A 272 -14.10 9.06 6.87
C ALA A 272 -14.94 9.92 5.89
N LEU A 273 -15.90 10.71 6.37
CA LEU A 273 -16.69 11.62 5.52
C LEU A 273 -15.84 12.78 4.98
N VAL A 274 -14.86 13.22 5.77
CA VAL A 274 -13.90 14.28 5.38
C VAL A 274 -12.85 13.74 4.40
N ASP A 275 -12.60 12.43 4.42
CA ASP A 275 -11.68 11.74 3.49
C ASP A 275 -12.24 11.61 2.07
N GLU A 276 -13.57 11.51 1.88
CA GLU A 276 -14.19 11.41 0.55
C GLU A 276 -13.83 12.60 -0.36
N GLN A 277 -13.74 13.80 0.21
CA GLN A 277 -13.40 15.03 -0.52
C GLN A 277 -11.95 15.03 -1.06
N ASN A 278 -11.10 14.16 -0.51
CA ASN A 278 -9.70 14.03 -0.89
C ASN A 278 -9.42 12.79 -1.76
N GLN A 279 -10.47 12.09 -2.20
CA GLN A 279 -10.33 10.93 -3.09
C GLN A 279 -10.11 11.38 -4.54
N GLY A 280 -9.09 10.78 -5.17
CA GLY A 280 -8.78 11.03 -6.58
C GLY A 280 -7.95 12.29 -6.84
N VAL A 281 -7.90 12.68 -8.11
CA VAL A 281 -7.15 13.87 -8.56
C VAL A 281 -7.97 15.12 -8.26
N ARG A 282 -7.34 16.10 -7.60
CA ARG A 282 -7.95 17.35 -7.14
C ARG A 282 -7.54 18.51 -8.04
N ALA A 283 -8.48 19.41 -8.31
CA ALA A 283 -8.17 20.68 -8.97
C ALA A 283 -7.43 21.61 -7.99
N VAL A 284 -6.35 22.23 -8.46
CA VAL A 284 -5.51 23.13 -7.67
C VAL A 284 -5.26 24.44 -8.41
N PRO A 285 -5.07 25.57 -7.71
CA PRO A 285 -4.75 26.86 -8.32
C PRO A 285 -3.42 26.83 -9.09
N ALA A 286 -3.27 27.72 -10.08
CA ALA A 286 -2.03 27.81 -10.87
C ALA A 286 -0.81 28.22 -10.03
N SER A 287 -1.03 28.99 -8.97
CA SER A 287 0.00 29.37 -7.98
C SER A 287 0.68 28.16 -7.35
N PHE A 288 -0.05 27.07 -7.11
CA PHE A 288 0.51 25.84 -6.52
C PHE A 288 1.49 25.15 -7.47
N ALA A 289 1.19 25.10 -8.77
CA ALA A 289 2.11 24.54 -9.77
C ALA A 289 3.40 25.38 -9.87
N ALA A 290 3.27 26.70 -9.82
CA ALA A 290 4.41 27.61 -9.77
C ALA A 290 5.25 27.40 -8.49
N ALA A 291 4.59 27.26 -7.34
CA ALA A 291 5.25 27.02 -6.06
C ALA A 291 6.01 25.68 -6.02
N VAL A 292 5.43 24.60 -6.56
CA VAL A 292 6.13 23.30 -6.68
C VAL A 292 7.39 23.44 -7.54
N THR A 293 7.30 24.14 -8.66
CA THR A 293 8.44 24.38 -9.56
C THR A 293 9.53 25.19 -8.87
N LYS A 294 9.15 26.24 -8.13
CA LYS A 294 10.05 27.04 -7.30
C LYS A 294 10.76 26.17 -6.25
N ILE A 295 10.02 25.38 -5.48
CA ILE A 295 10.57 24.50 -4.43
C ILE A 295 11.58 23.51 -4.99
N ILE A 296 11.24 22.81 -6.06
CA ILE A 296 12.13 21.80 -6.66
C ILE A 296 13.42 22.47 -7.11
N ARG A 297 13.33 23.62 -7.78
CA ARG A 297 14.49 24.38 -8.23
C ARG A 297 15.32 24.87 -7.05
N ASP A 298 14.73 25.52 -6.07
CA ASP A 298 15.46 26.16 -4.98
C ASP A 298 16.17 25.09 -4.12
N ALA A 299 15.50 23.96 -3.86
CA ALA A 299 16.06 22.82 -3.12
C ALA A 299 17.18 22.07 -3.86
N THR A 300 17.23 22.13 -5.20
CA THR A 300 18.24 21.41 -6.02
C THR A 300 19.32 22.34 -6.58
N SER A 301 19.10 23.66 -6.56
CA SER A 301 19.99 24.65 -7.17
C SER A 301 21.41 24.67 -6.58
N SER A 302 21.56 24.34 -5.30
CA SER A 302 22.86 24.27 -4.62
C SER A 302 23.54 22.90 -4.72
N MET A 303 22.89 21.90 -5.33
CA MET A 303 23.40 20.54 -5.41
C MET A 303 24.20 20.33 -6.69
N ASP A 304 25.47 19.98 -6.55
CA ASP A 304 26.29 19.48 -7.66
C ASP A 304 25.91 18.02 -7.99
N ALA A 305 26.46 17.50 -9.10
CA ALA A 305 26.20 16.13 -9.51
C ALA A 305 26.55 15.14 -8.39
N SER A 306 27.64 15.36 -7.66
CA SER A 306 28.07 14.49 -6.56
C SER A 306 27.05 14.45 -5.42
N SER A 307 26.55 15.62 -5.01
CA SER A 307 25.53 15.74 -3.96
C SER A 307 24.22 15.06 -4.34
N LEU A 308 23.78 15.21 -5.60
CA LEU A 308 22.60 14.51 -6.11
C LEU A 308 22.78 12.99 -6.12
N ARG A 309 23.98 12.48 -6.43
CA ARG A 309 24.27 11.03 -6.37
C ARG A 309 24.19 10.51 -4.95
N VAL A 310 24.74 11.23 -3.97
CA VAL A 310 24.64 10.88 -2.54
C VAL A 310 23.19 10.88 -2.09
N LEU A 311 22.43 11.92 -2.45
CA LEU A 311 21.01 12.03 -2.14
C LEU A 311 20.19 10.88 -2.78
N ALA A 312 20.56 10.45 -3.98
CA ALA A 312 19.91 9.35 -4.69
C ALA A 312 20.03 8.00 -3.96
N THR A 313 21.02 7.81 -3.09
CA THR A 313 21.14 6.61 -2.25
C THR A 313 20.78 6.86 -0.78
N HIS A 314 20.40 8.09 -0.42
CA HIS A 314 20.09 8.45 0.96
C HIS A 314 18.68 7.97 1.37
N PRO A 315 18.49 7.21 2.47
CA PRO A 315 17.20 6.58 2.81
C PRO A 315 16.06 7.57 3.08
N ILE A 316 16.37 8.76 3.57
CA ILE A 316 15.38 9.82 3.87
C ILE A 316 15.16 10.74 2.66
N GLY A 317 16.24 11.25 2.04
CA GLY A 317 16.17 12.16 0.90
C GLY A 317 15.76 11.53 -0.43
N ASN A 318 16.11 10.26 -0.71
CA ASN A 318 15.77 9.61 -1.97
C ASN A 318 14.25 9.58 -2.26
N PRO A 319 13.35 9.25 -1.31
CA PRO A 319 11.90 9.39 -1.52
C PRO A 319 11.45 10.79 -1.93
N THR A 320 12.02 11.83 -1.33
CA THR A 320 11.72 13.24 -1.68
C THR A 320 12.24 13.57 -3.07
N LEU A 321 13.45 13.13 -3.41
CA LEU A 321 14.05 13.28 -4.74
C LEU A 321 13.23 12.57 -5.83
N GLN A 322 12.71 11.36 -5.55
CA GLN A 322 11.79 10.66 -6.45
C GLN A 322 10.53 11.48 -6.74
N LEU A 323 9.92 12.06 -5.70
CA LEU A 323 8.73 12.89 -5.85
C LEU A 323 9.05 14.18 -6.63
N PHE A 324 10.18 14.83 -6.34
CA PHE A 324 10.63 16.01 -7.10
C PHE A 324 10.77 15.69 -8.58
N LEU A 325 11.48 14.60 -8.91
CA LEU A 325 11.69 14.19 -10.29
C LEU A 325 10.36 13.88 -11.00
N GLU A 326 9.45 13.20 -10.32
CA GLU A 326 8.15 12.88 -10.87
C GLU A 326 7.30 14.14 -11.15
N LEU A 327 7.31 15.09 -10.21
CA LEU A 327 6.59 16.35 -10.32
C LEU A 327 7.18 17.24 -11.42
N ASP A 328 8.49 17.45 -11.41
CA ASP A 328 9.24 18.23 -12.41
C ASP A 328 8.95 17.72 -13.83
N LEU A 329 9.01 16.41 -14.05
CA LEU A 329 8.70 15.82 -15.35
C LEU A 329 7.22 15.95 -15.74
N SER A 330 6.31 15.88 -14.77
CA SER A 330 4.87 16.00 -15.04
C SER A 330 4.44 17.44 -15.38
N LEU A 331 4.97 18.43 -14.66
CA LEU A 331 4.68 19.85 -14.86
C LEU A 331 5.29 20.37 -16.16
N ASN A 332 6.57 20.06 -16.44
CA ASN A 332 7.23 20.45 -17.69
C ASN A 332 6.51 19.87 -18.92
N LYS A 333 5.96 18.66 -18.83
CA LYS A 333 5.17 18.06 -19.92
C LYS A 333 3.86 18.81 -20.17
N ALA A 334 3.22 19.33 -19.12
CA ALA A 334 2.00 20.13 -19.24
C ALA A 334 2.29 21.50 -19.84
N GLU A 335 3.36 22.17 -19.38
CA GLU A 335 3.83 23.44 -19.93
C GLU A 335 4.19 23.34 -21.42
N ASN A 336 4.98 22.34 -21.81
CA ASN A 336 5.37 22.17 -23.21
C ASN A 336 4.17 21.92 -24.13
N LYS A 337 3.14 21.21 -23.66
CA LYS A 337 1.89 21.02 -24.42
C LYS A 337 1.03 22.28 -24.51
N ALA A 338 1.06 23.13 -23.49
CA ALA A 338 0.36 24.42 -23.50
C ALA A 338 1.07 25.41 -24.44
N ALA A 339 2.41 25.45 -24.38
CA ALA A 339 3.25 26.23 -25.28
C ALA A 339 3.09 25.79 -26.75
N GLU A 340 3.08 24.49 -27.05
CA GLU A 340 2.83 23.95 -28.41
C GLU A 340 1.46 24.36 -28.99
N LYS A 341 0.46 24.64 -28.15
CA LYS A 341 -0.86 25.13 -28.58
C LYS A 341 -0.90 26.65 -28.79
N GLN A 342 0.11 27.38 -28.34
CA GLN A 342 0.20 28.85 -28.37
C GLN A 342 1.30 29.37 -29.32
N ILE A 343 1.88 28.54 -30.21
CA ILE A 343 2.94 29.03 -31.09
C ILE A 343 2.36 29.76 -32.30
N ASP A 344 2.44 31.10 -32.25
CA ASP A 344 2.88 31.96 -33.36
C ASP A 344 4.04 32.92 -32.97
N ASP A 345 4.48 32.98 -31.70
CA ASP A 345 5.43 34.02 -31.27
C ASP A 345 6.89 33.57 -31.11
N ALA A 346 7.80 34.40 -31.66
CA ALA A 346 9.25 34.27 -31.63
C ALA A 346 9.87 34.33 -30.21
N ASP A 347 9.11 34.78 -29.21
CA ASP A 347 9.55 34.89 -27.80
C ASP A 347 9.67 33.54 -27.08
N ALA A 348 9.02 32.49 -27.57
CA ALA A 348 9.16 31.13 -27.01
C ALA A 348 10.60 30.58 -27.16
N ALA A 349 11.33 31.01 -28.20
CA ALA A 349 12.70 30.59 -28.45
C ALA A 349 13.71 31.26 -27.49
N ALA A 350 13.44 32.50 -27.05
CA ALA A 350 14.25 33.20 -26.06
C ALA A 350 14.02 32.65 -24.63
N ALA A 351 12.78 32.29 -24.29
CA ALA A 351 12.44 31.65 -23.02
C ALA A 351 13.08 30.25 -22.86
N ALA A 352 13.25 29.51 -23.97
CA ALA A 352 13.91 28.21 -23.98
C ALA A 352 15.43 28.29 -23.70
N GLN A 353 16.08 29.43 -23.97
CA GLN A 353 17.52 29.62 -23.78
C GLN A 353 17.91 29.93 -22.32
N ASN A 354 16.96 30.34 -21.48
CA ASN A 354 17.16 30.65 -20.06
C ASN A 354 16.63 29.57 -19.10
N LYS A 355 16.13 28.42 -19.60
CA LYS A 355 15.59 27.36 -18.74
C LYS A 355 16.75 26.52 -18.19
N GLN A 356 17.01 26.66 -16.88
CA GLN A 356 17.91 25.76 -16.13
C GLN A 356 17.58 24.28 -16.43
N PRO A 357 18.58 23.38 -16.44
CA PRO A 357 18.34 21.98 -16.72
C PRO A 357 17.36 21.41 -15.69
N THR A 358 16.31 20.76 -16.17
CA THR A 358 15.37 19.99 -15.34
C THR A 358 16.14 19.02 -14.46
N LEU A 359 15.58 18.64 -13.31
CA LEU A 359 16.23 17.74 -12.35
C LEU A 359 16.71 16.43 -13.00
N LEU A 360 15.98 15.92 -14.01
CA LEU A 360 16.41 14.76 -14.79
C LEU A 360 17.77 14.94 -15.46
N PHE A 361 18.06 16.11 -16.04
CA PHE A 361 19.32 16.38 -16.75
C PHE A 361 20.45 16.79 -15.81
N GLN A 362 20.13 17.24 -14.60
CA GLN A 362 21.12 17.36 -13.52
C GLN A 362 21.54 15.97 -13.03
N LEU A 363 20.58 15.03 -12.90
CA LEU A 363 20.86 13.64 -12.55
C LEU A 363 21.55 12.87 -13.68
N LEU A 364 21.17 13.12 -14.94
CA LEU A 364 21.73 12.46 -16.11
C LEU A 364 22.34 13.50 -17.09
N PRO A 365 23.51 14.08 -16.76
CA PRO A 365 24.16 15.07 -17.61
C PRO A 365 24.41 14.52 -19.02
N GLY A 366 24.11 15.33 -20.04
CA GLY A 366 24.33 14.98 -21.45
C GLY A 366 23.36 13.93 -22.02
N ALA A 367 22.33 13.51 -21.28
CA ALA A 367 21.34 12.58 -21.79
C ALA A 367 20.51 13.21 -22.93
N PRO A 368 20.12 12.46 -23.98
CA PRO A 368 20.26 11.00 -24.10
C PRO A 368 21.61 10.52 -24.65
N GLN A 369 22.46 11.39 -25.20
CA GLN A 369 23.72 11.02 -25.84
C GLN A 369 24.68 10.32 -24.87
N SER A 370 24.85 10.85 -23.66
CA SER A 370 25.72 10.26 -22.64
C SER A 370 25.33 8.81 -22.29
N LEU A 371 24.05 8.44 -22.39
CA LEU A 371 23.59 7.07 -22.13
C LEU A 371 23.98 6.05 -23.22
N TYR A 372 24.63 6.49 -24.31
CA TYR A 372 25.26 5.61 -25.30
C TYR A 372 26.73 5.34 -24.99
N GLU A 373 27.34 6.12 -24.10
CA GLU A 373 28.75 6.03 -23.73
C GLU A 373 28.88 5.33 -22.38
N GLU A 374 29.60 4.20 -22.34
CA GLU A 374 29.74 3.40 -21.12
C GLU A 374 30.49 4.14 -20.00
N SER A 375 31.45 4.99 -20.37
CA SER A 375 32.27 5.80 -19.45
C SER A 375 31.64 7.14 -19.08
N SER A 376 30.39 7.41 -19.50
CA SER A 376 29.73 8.66 -19.14
C SER A 376 29.24 8.61 -17.70
N GLU A 377 29.26 9.77 -17.05
CA GLU A 377 28.72 9.96 -15.71
C GLU A 377 27.27 9.48 -15.55
N ALA A 378 26.43 9.70 -16.57
CA ALA A 378 25.03 9.28 -16.55
C ALA A 378 24.90 7.75 -16.58
N THR A 379 25.71 7.06 -17.40
CA THR A 379 25.71 5.60 -17.49
C THR A 379 26.26 4.97 -16.21
N GLU A 380 27.37 5.49 -15.68
CA GLU A 380 27.95 5.04 -14.41
C GLU A 380 26.95 5.19 -13.26
N LEU A 381 26.26 6.33 -13.17
CA LEU A 381 25.26 6.58 -12.14
C LEU A 381 24.13 5.54 -12.18
N ILE A 382 23.55 5.31 -13.36
CA ILE A 382 22.47 4.31 -13.51
C ILE A 382 22.97 2.91 -13.14
N ASN A 383 24.16 2.53 -13.60
CA ASN A 383 24.75 1.21 -13.31
C ASN A 383 25.07 1.03 -11.82
N GLY A 384 25.46 2.09 -11.11
CA GLY A 384 25.63 2.07 -9.66
C GLY A 384 24.29 1.93 -8.93
N MET A 385 23.29 2.73 -9.30
CA MET A 385 22.00 2.77 -8.61
C MET A 385 21.12 1.53 -8.86
N ILE A 386 21.24 0.87 -10.00
CA ILE A 386 20.34 -0.24 -10.36
C ILE A 386 20.44 -1.44 -9.40
N TYR A 387 21.60 -1.63 -8.77
CA TYR A 387 21.85 -2.67 -7.77
C TYR A 387 21.77 -2.16 -6.33
N ASP A 388 21.67 -0.84 -6.13
CA ASP A 388 21.52 -0.25 -4.80
C ASP A 388 20.07 -0.35 -4.29
N PRO A 389 19.82 -0.88 -3.08
CA PRO A 389 18.46 -1.06 -2.55
C PRO A 389 17.62 0.23 -2.48
N ILE A 390 18.26 1.41 -2.36
CA ILE A 390 17.61 2.72 -2.27
C ILE A 390 17.61 3.39 -3.65
N GLY A 391 18.77 3.49 -4.29
CA GLY A 391 18.98 4.09 -5.60
C GLY A 391 18.16 3.44 -6.71
N SER A 392 17.93 2.13 -6.64
CA SER A 392 17.09 1.42 -7.62
C SER A 392 15.66 1.96 -7.68
N ARG A 393 15.13 2.51 -6.57
CA ARG A 393 13.82 3.17 -6.55
C ARG A 393 13.81 4.46 -7.39
N LEU A 394 14.92 5.20 -7.40
CA LEU A 394 15.04 6.35 -8.30
C LEU A 394 15.14 5.90 -9.76
N VAL A 395 15.85 4.81 -10.05
CA VAL A 395 15.88 4.23 -11.40
C VAL A 395 14.49 3.79 -11.85
N GLU A 396 13.67 3.21 -10.98
CA GLU A 396 12.26 2.92 -11.26
C GLU A 396 11.48 4.18 -11.68
N THR A 397 11.66 5.29 -10.96
CA THR A 397 11.03 6.59 -11.26
C THR A 397 11.52 7.15 -12.60
N ILE A 398 12.83 7.14 -12.85
CA ILE A 398 13.42 7.56 -14.13
C ILE A 398 12.83 6.73 -15.27
N VAL A 399 12.84 5.40 -15.16
CA VAL A 399 12.29 4.50 -16.19
C VAL A 399 10.81 4.76 -16.41
N THR A 400 10.04 5.06 -15.38
CA THR A 400 8.59 5.27 -15.49
C THR A 400 8.26 6.61 -16.15
N HIS A 401 8.95 7.69 -15.78
CA HIS A 401 8.54 9.05 -16.11
C HIS A 401 9.42 9.78 -17.13
N ALA A 402 10.66 9.36 -17.36
CA ALA A 402 11.59 10.08 -18.25
C ALA A 402 11.02 10.24 -19.67
N PRO A 403 11.38 11.30 -20.42
CA PRO A 403 10.98 11.48 -21.81
C PRO A 403 11.34 10.29 -22.70
N GLY A 404 10.55 10.06 -23.76
CA GLY A 404 10.72 8.88 -24.63
C GLY A 404 12.13 8.73 -25.22
N LYS A 405 12.80 9.84 -25.55
CA LYS A 405 14.18 9.85 -26.06
C LYS A 405 15.18 9.32 -25.02
N VAL A 406 15.08 9.79 -23.77
CA VAL A 406 15.94 9.35 -22.65
C VAL A 406 15.67 7.89 -22.32
N PHE A 407 14.40 7.49 -22.19
CA PHE A 407 14.06 6.09 -21.96
C PHE A 407 14.55 5.16 -23.08
N LYS A 408 14.46 5.60 -24.34
CA LYS A 408 14.94 4.79 -25.47
C LYS A 408 16.44 4.51 -25.36
N ALA A 409 17.25 5.53 -25.08
CA ALA A 409 18.69 5.38 -24.87
C ALA A 409 18.99 4.48 -23.65
N LEU A 410 18.37 4.75 -22.51
CA LEU A 410 18.47 3.94 -21.28
C LEU A 410 18.13 2.46 -21.55
N ASN A 411 17.03 2.20 -22.26
CA ASN A 411 16.60 0.84 -22.53
C ASN A 411 17.52 0.12 -23.52
N GLN A 412 17.92 0.78 -24.61
CA GLN A 412 18.70 0.15 -25.67
C GLN A 412 20.14 -0.18 -25.24
N ASN A 413 20.76 0.67 -24.43
CA ASN A 413 22.18 0.52 -24.11
C ASN A 413 22.43 -0.12 -22.74
N ILE A 414 21.52 0.10 -21.77
CA ILE A 414 21.74 -0.33 -20.39
C ILE A 414 20.81 -1.50 -20.03
N MET A 415 19.49 -1.30 -20.15
CA MET A 415 18.51 -2.25 -19.58
C MET A 415 18.31 -3.53 -20.41
N LEU A 416 17.88 -3.39 -21.67
CA LEU A 416 17.49 -4.52 -22.54
C LEU A 416 18.65 -5.48 -22.88
N PRO A 417 19.90 -5.02 -23.09
CA PRO A 417 21.02 -5.93 -23.36
C PRO A 417 21.25 -6.98 -22.27
N ARG A 418 21.03 -6.60 -21.00
CA ARG A 418 21.31 -7.42 -19.81
C ARG A 418 20.06 -7.75 -18.99
N ILE A 419 18.86 -7.63 -19.57
CA ILE A 419 17.59 -7.75 -18.84
C ILE A 419 17.44 -9.06 -18.06
N GLN A 420 17.94 -10.17 -18.59
CA GLN A 420 17.99 -11.49 -17.96
C GLN A 420 18.87 -11.53 -16.69
N GLY A 421 19.87 -10.66 -16.60
CA GLY A 421 20.66 -10.47 -15.37
C GLY A 421 19.87 -9.68 -14.32
N TYR A 422 19.25 -8.59 -14.73
CA TYR A 422 18.50 -7.70 -13.83
C TYR A 422 17.29 -8.40 -13.20
N VAL A 423 16.50 -9.16 -13.97
CA VAL A 423 15.31 -9.82 -13.43
C VAL A 423 15.59 -10.92 -12.39
N ARG A 424 16.81 -11.47 -12.36
CA ARG A 424 17.22 -12.49 -11.39
C ARG A 424 17.71 -11.90 -10.06
N ASN A 425 18.24 -10.68 -10.11
CA ASN A 425 18.73 -9.97 -8.94
C ASN A 425 17.56 -9.48 -8.06
N ASP A 426 17.77 -9.37 -6.75
CA ASP A 426 16.77 -8.95 -5.75
C ASP A 426 16.45 -7.47 -5.73
N VAL A 427 17.34 -6.65 -6.28
CA VAL A 427 17.19 -5.19 -6.33
C VAL A 427 16.88 -4.74 -7.76
N ALA A 428 17.74 -5.09 -8.72
CA ALA A 428 17.61 -4.67 -10.10
C ALA A 428 16.35 -5.22 -10.82
N CYS A 429 15.68 -6.22 -10.25
CA CYS A 429 14.42 -6.72 -10.80
C CYS A 429 13.31 -5.67 -10.77
N TYR A 430 13.31 -4.72 -9.82
CA TYR A 430 12.26 -3.70 -9.74
C TYR A 430 12.36 -2.66 -10.89
N PRO A 431 13.54 -2.05 -11.16
CA PRO A 431 13.75 -1.28 -12.39
C PRO A 431 13.43 -2.08 -13.67
N ALA A 432 13.82 -3.36 -13.74
CA ALA A 432 13.52 -4.21 -14.88
C ALA A 432 12.01 -4.41 -15.09
N ILE A 433 11.22 -4.56 -14.02
CA ILE A 433 9.76 -4.61 -14.09
C ILE A 433 9.20 -3.33 -14.73
N LYS A 434 9.69 -2.15 -14.32
CA LYS A 434 9.26 -0.87 -14.93
C LYS A 434 9.61 -0.78 -16.41
N VAL A 435 10.77 -1.31 -16.81
CA VAL A 435 11.14 -1.40 -18.23
C VAL A 435 10.16 -2.29 -18.99
N LEU A 436 9.88 -3.50 -18.49
CA LEU A 436 8.95 -4.45 -19.12
C LEU A 436 7.53 -3.86 -19.27
N GLN A 437 7.09 -3.03 -18.33
CA GLN A 437 5.82 -2.32 -18.41
C GLN A 437 5.79 -1.28 -19.53
N ARG A 438 6.94 -0.67 -19.86
CA ARG A 438 7.04 0.47 -20.77
C ARG A 438 7.42 0.11 -22.22
N ILE A 439 8.16 -0.97 -22.44
CA ILE A 439 8.69 -1.33 -23.77
C ILE A 439 7.62 -1.65 -24.84
N GLY A 440 8.02 -1.49 -26.10
CA GLY A 440 7.23 -1.83 -27.30
C GLY A 440 7.09 -3.34 -27.53
N LYS A 441 6.33 -3.74 -28.56
CA LYS A 441 6.06 -5.15 -28.86
C LYS A 441 7.35 -5.90 -29.19
N ASP A 442 8.16 -5.35 -30.09
CA ASP A 442 9.38 -6.03 -30.59
C ASP A 442 10.44 -6.18 -29.48
N GLN A 443 10.63 -5.14 -28.67
CA GLN A 443 11.52 -5.18 -27.51
C GLN A 443 11.05 -6.16 -26.44
N LEU A 444 9.74 -6.36 -26.29
CA LEU A 444 9.20 -7.34 -25.36
C LEU A 444 9.46 -8.77 -25.85
N VAL A 445 9.34 -9.03 -27.15
CA VAL A 445 9.74 -10.32 -27.76
C VAL A 445 11.22 -10.60 -27.51
N GLU A 446 12.10 -9.62 -27.74
CA GLU A 446 13.52 -9.75 -27.43
C GLU A 446 13.78 -10.02 -25.94
N ALA A 447 13.09 -9.31 -25.05
CA ALA A 447 13.22 -9.52 -23.61
C ALA A 447 12.78 -10.94 -23.21
N VAL A 448 11.66 -11.45 -23.74
CA VAL A 448 11.19 -12.82 -23.47
C VAL A 448 12.18 -13.84 -24.02
N ALA A 449 12.76 -13.63 -25.21
CA ALA A 449 13.76 -14.52 -25.76
C ALA A 449 14.98 -14.66 -24.83
N LYS A 450 15.43 -13.55 -24.22
CA LYS A 450 16.55 -13.55 -23.25
C LYS A 450 16.17 -14.12 -21.88
N ILE A 451 14.96 -13.82 -21.39
CA ILE A 451 14.52 -14.20 -20.03
C ILE A 451 14.01 -15.64 -19.99
N GLY A 452 13.36 -16.13 -21.04
CA GLY A 452 12.70 -17.44 -21.11
C GLY A 452 13.54 -18.60 -20.58
N PRO A 453 14.83 -18.76 -20.99
CA PRO A 453 15.71 -19.80 -20.47
C PRO A 453 16.00 -19.73 -18.96
N THR A 454 15.78 -18.57 -18.34
CA THR A 454 16.03 -18.32 -16.91
C THR A 454 14.78 -18.41 -16.05
N VAL A 455 13.60 -18.66 -16.63
CA VAL A 455 12.33 -18.72 -15.89
C VAL A 455 12.37 -19.73 -14.72
N PRO A 456 12.95 -20.94 -14.84
CA PRO A 456 13.07 -21.84 -13.69
C PRO A 456 13.82 -21.21 -12.51
N GLN A 457 14.91 -20.47 -12.78
CA GLN A 457 15.66 -19.74 -11.74
C GLN A 457 14.83 -18.60 -11.13
N LEU A 458 13.93 -17.98 -11.90
CA LEU A 458 13.01 -16.95 -11.38
C LEU A 458 11.97 -17.57 -10.43
N VAL A 459 11.54 -18.81 -10.67
CA VAL A 459 10.64 -19.54 -9.77
C VAL A 459 11.37 -19.88 -8.46
N GLU A 460 12.57 -20.44 -8.56
CA GLU A 460 13.44 -20.79 -7.42
C GLU A 460 13.73 -19.57 -6.53
N LYS A 461 13.99 -18.41 -7.15
CA LYS A 461 14.28 -17.14 -6.45
C LYS A 461 13.02 -16.33 -6.08
N HIS A 462 11.83 -16.92 -6.21
CA HIS A 462 10.54 -16.28 -5.89
C HIS A 462 10.31 -14.92 -6.59
N ARG A 463 10.80 -14.75 -7.83
CA ARG A 463 10.66 -13.53 -8.65
C ARG A 463 9.29 -13.48 -9.36
N TYR A 464 8.22 -13.79 -8.64
CA TYR A 464 6.89 -13.94 -9.21
C TYR A 464 6.32 -12.64 -9.80
N ASN A 465 6.71 -11.48 -9.27
CA ASN A 465 6.30 -10.17 -9.82
C ASN A 465 6.90 -9.89 -11.21
N VAL A 466 8.10 -10.39 -11.50
CA VAL A 466 8.67 -10.34 -12.87
C VAL A 466 7.84 -11.18 -13.81
N LEU A 467 7.57 -12.44 -13.44
CA LEU A 467 6.78 -13.37 -14.25
C LEU A 467 5.38 -12.83 -14.49
N LYS A 468 4.71 -12.32 -13.45
CA LYS A 468 3.41 -11.67 -13.53
C LYS A 468 3.43 -10.55 -14.58
N THR A 469 4.41 -9.65 -14.49
CA THR A 469 4.57 -8.55 -15.43
C THR A 469 4.77 -9.07 -16.86
N LEU A 470 5.63 -10.07 -17.08
CA LEU A 470 5.85 -10.64 -18.41
C LEU A 470 4.55 -11.20 -19.01
N PHE A 471 3.78 -11.97 -18.24
CA PHE A 471 2.50 -12.51 -18.69
C PHE A 471 1.48 -11.42 -19.01
N GLU A 472 1.30 -10.42 -18.12
CA GLU A 472 0.39 -9.29 -18.37
C GLU A 472 0.75 -8.54 -19.65
N ARG A 473 2.04 -8.25 -19.84
CA ARG A 473 2.52 -7.47 -20.98
C ARG A 473 2.47 -8.26 -22.28
N CYS A 474 2.79 -9.56 -22.26
CA CYS A 474 2.66 -10.42 -23.44
C CYS A 474 1.20 -10.58 -23.85
N ALA A 475 0.30 -10.83 -22.88
CA ALA A 475 -1.13 -10.93 -23.13
C ALA A 475 -1.72 -9.63 -23.70
N ALA A 476 -1.39 -8.48 -23.09
CA ALA A 476 -1.84 -7.16 -23.56
C ALA A 476 -1.35 -6.80 -24.97
N ARG A 477 -0.33 -7.49 -25.50
CA ARG A 477 0.25 -7.28 -26.84
C ARG A 477 -0.05 -8.41 -27.82
N GLY A 478 -0.84 -9.41 -27.42
CA GLY A 478 -1.20 -10.56 -28.25
C GLY A 478 -0.03 -11.48 -28.61
N LEU A 479 0.96 -11.58 -27.71
CA LEU A 479 2.18 -12.38 -27.88
C LEU A 479 1.97 -13.82 -27.39
N THR A 480 1.26 -14.63 -28.18
CA THR A 480 0.83 -15.97 -27.77
C THR A 480 1.97 -16.99 -27.70
N GLU A 481 2.97 -16.89 -28.57
CA GLU A 481 4.12 -17.81 -28.57
C GLU A 481 5.04 -17.54 -27.38
N GLU A 482 5.24 -16.27 -27.06
CA GLU A 482 5.98 -15.81 -25.88
C GLU A 482 5.29 -16.27 -24.59
N VAL A 483 3.95 -16.17 -24.51
CA VAL A 483 3.18 -16.72 -23.38
C VAL A 483 3.38 -18.24 -23.25
N LYS A 484 3.41 -18.99 -24.37
CA LYS A 484 3.67 -20.44 -24.33
C LYS A 484 5.09 -20.74 -23.85
N GLN A 485 6.09 -20.00 -24.34
CA GLN A 485 7.48 -20.13 -23.91
C GLN A 485 7.63 -19.88 -22.40
N LEU A 486 7.02 -18.80 -21.89
CA LEU A 486 7.03 -18.47 -20.47
C LEU A 486 6.30 -19.54 -19.65
N MET A 487 5.15 -20.04 -20.12
CA MET A 487 4.43 -21.13 -19.44
C MET A 487 5.24 -22.42 -19.38
N LYS A 488 5.99 -22.75 -20.44
CA LYS A 488 6.89 -23.91 -20.46
C LYS A 488 7.95 -23.79 -19.37
N GLY A 489 8.67 -22.66 -19.33
CA GLY A 489 9.68 -22.41 -18.30
C GLY A 489 9.10 -22.34 -16.88
N LEU A 490 7.88 -21.82 -16.72
CA LEU A 490 7.20 -21.76 -15.42
C LEU A 490 6.90 -23.17 -14.90
N ARG A 491 6.39 -24.06 -15.77
CA ARG A 491 6.14 -25.47 -15.40
C ARG A 491 7.44 -26.19 -15.08
N GLU A 492 8.49 -26.01 -15.89
CA GLU A 492 9.81 -26.57 -15.61
C GLU A 492 10.37 -26.12 -14.24
N GLY A 493 10.12 -24.87 -13.86
CA GLY A 493 10.53 -24.32 -12.56
C GLY A 493 9.70 -24.78 -11.36
N CYS A 494 8.43 -25.18 -11.57
CA CYS A 494 7.55 -25.64 -10.49
C CYS A 494 7.63 -27.17 -10.30
N GLY A 495 7.64 -27.94 -11.39
CA GLY A 495 7.65 -29.39 -11.33
C GLY A 495 6.86 -30.06 -12.46
N ALA A 496 6.96 -31.38 -12.53
CA ALA A 496 6.37 -32.18 -13.62
C ALA A 496 4.87 -32.46 -13.42
N GLN A 497 4.40 -32.51 -12.17
CA GLN A 497 3.00 -32.79 -11.87
C GLN A 497 2.14 -31.54 -12.05
N PRO A 498 0.87 -31.68 -12.48
CA PRO A 498 -0.03 -30.54 -12.57
C PRO A 498 -0.17 -29.76 -11.26
N ALA A 499 -0.21 -30.46 -10.12
CA ALA A 499 -0.34 -29.85 -8.79
C ALA A 499 0.84 -28.94 -8.43
N ASP A 500 2.05 -29.25 -8.90
CA ASP A 500 3.31 -28.57 -8.55
C ASP A 500 3.26 -27.06 -8.84
N LEU A 501 2.50 -26.66 -9.87
CA LEU A 501 2.32 -25.25 -10.23
C LEU A 501 1.72 -24.44 -9.06
N VAL A 502 0.61 -24.89 -8.48
CA VAL A 502 -0.04 -24.19 -7.38
C VAL A 502 0.71 -24.46 -6.06
N THR A 503 1.22 -25.68 -5.85
CA THR A 503 1.91 -25.97 -4.59
C THR A 503 3.22 -25.21 -4.44
N THR A 504 4.01 -25.09 -5.51
CA THR A 504 5.25 -24.32 -5.51
C THR A 504 4.97 -22.83 -5.33
N LEU A 505 4.10 -22.25 -6.15
CA LEU A 505 3.87 -20.79 -6.17
C LEU A 505 3.14 -20.29 -4.91
N CYS A 506 2.28 -21.11 -4.30
CA CYS A 506 1.61 -20.76 -3.05
C CYS A 506 2.31 -21.32 -1.79
N SER A 507 3.50 -21.90 -1.94
CA SER A 507 4.30 -22.47 -0.85
C SER A 507 3.53 -23.46 0.02
N LEU A 508 2.88 -24.43 -0.64
CA LEU A 508 2.03 -25.45 -0.02
C LEU A 508 2.81 -26.70 0.41
N ASP A 509 4.05 -26.90 -0.03
CA ASP A 509 4.82 -28.13 0.22
C ASP A 509 5.48 -28.18 1.62
N SER A 510 5.17 -27.24 2.51
CA SER A 510 5.88 -27.05 3.80
C SER A 510 5.57 -28.08 4.89
N ASP A 511 4.62 -28.99 4.69
CA ASP A 511 4.07 -29.78 5.80
C ASP A 511 4.41 -31.29 5.76
N ASP A 512 5.01 -31.79 4.67
CA ASP A 512 5.25 -33.25 4.47
C ASP A 512 6.74 -33.65 4.28
N LYS A 513 7.70 -32.73 4.49
CA LYS A 513 9.12 -33.12 4.61
C LYS A 513 9.41 -33.45 6.08
N ASP A 514 9.22 -34.73 6.40
CA ASP A 514 9.68 -35.36 7.63
C ASP A 514 11.20 -35.19 7.79
N ASP A 515 11.61 -34.12 8.48
CA ASP A 515 12.87 -34.05 9.23
C ASP A 515 12.50 -33.86 10.71
N ASP A 516 12.54 -34.96 11.44
CA ASP A 516 11.88 -35.20 12.73
C ASP A 516 12.32 -34.30 13.90
N ASP A 517 13.39 -33.51 13.75
CA ASP A 517 13.94 -32.69 14.83
C ASP A 517 13.52 -31.20 14.81
N ALA A 518 13.05 -30.66 13.69
CA ALA A 518 12.60 -29.25 13.61
C ALA A 518 11.09 -29.06 13.91
N ALA A 519 10.30 -30.12 13.74
CA ALA A 519 8.83 -30.06 13.80
C ALA A 519 8.27 -29.77 15.19
N LYS A 520 8.99 -30.11 16.27
CA LYS A 520 8.51 -29.88 17.66
C LYS A 520 8.57 -28.42 18.11
N LYS A 521 9.44 -27.59 17.51
CA LYS A 521 9.52 -26.14 17.83
C LYS A 521 8.59 -25.28 16.96
N LYS A 522 8.26 -25.69 15.72
CA LYS A 522 7.37 -24.93 14.82
C LYS A 522 5.87 -25.25 14.97
N LYS A 523 5.49 -26.40 15.55
CA LYS A 523 4.07 -26.79 15.73
C LYS A 523 3.24 -25.93 16.71
N LYS A 524 3.81 -24.88 17.32
CA LYS A 524 3.07 -23.96 18.20
C LYS A 524 2.51 -22.69 17.54
N ASN A 525 2.78 -22.42 16.26
CA ASN A 525 2.26 -21.23 15.55
C ASN A 525 1.87 -21.53 14.09
N ILE A 526 0.81 -22.31 13.89
CA ILE A 526 0.23 -22.62 12.56
C ILE A 526 -0.61 -21.44 12.00
N THR A 527 -0.80 -20.36 12.76
CA THR A 527 -1.67 -19.24 12.41
C THR A 527 -0.96 -17.97 11.94
N GLN A 528 0.38 -17.92 11.91
CA GLN A 528 1.11 -16.74 11.43
C GLN A 528 2.32 -17.16 10.57
N LEU A 529 2.16 -17.06 9.24
CA LEU A 529 3.29 -17.03 8.32
C LEU A 529 4.23 -15.89 8.72
N SER A 530 5.54 -16.07 8.57
CA SER A 530 6.45 -14.93 8.64
C SER A 530 6.06 -13.88 7.59
N LYS A 531 6.40 -12.61 7.83
CA LYS A 531 6.11 -11.52 6.87
C LYS A 531 6.64 -11.82 5.46
N ASN A 532 7.77 -12.53 5.36
CA ASN A 532 8.37 -12.90 4.08
C ASN A 532 7.63 -14.04 3.39
N GLU A 533 7.27 -15.11 4.12
CA GLU A 533 6.48 -16.23 3.58
C GLU A 533 5.10 -15.76 3.10
N TYR A 534 4.44 -14.87 3.86
CA TYR A 534 3.19 -14.26 3.42
C TYR A 534 3.35 -13.48 2.11
N ALA A 535 4.43 -12.70 1.98
CA ALA A 535 4.69 -11.93 0.76
C ALA A 535 4.94 -12.84 -0.44
N ILE A 536 5.72 -13.91 -0.29
CA ILE A 536 5.99 -14.89 -1.35
C ILE A 536 4.70 -15.58 -1.79
N GLN A 537 3.91 -16.11 -0.84
CA GLN A 537 2.64 -16.75 -1.14
C GLN A 537 1.65 -15.78 -1.82
N SER A 538 1.59 -14.54 -1.34
CA SER A 538 0.75 -13.48 -1.93
C SER A 538 1.14 -13.22 -3.39
N HIS A 539 2.43 -13.03 -3.67
CA HIS A 539 2.91 -12.80 -5.04
C HIS A 539 2.65 -14.01 -5.96
N GLY A 540 2.79 -15.23 -5.46
CA GLY A 540 2.49 -16.44 -6.23
C GLY A 540 1.00 -16.60 -6.53
N ALA A 541 0.13 -16.32 -5.55
CA ALA A 541 -1.32 -16.31 -5.76
C ALA A 541 -1.74 -15.22 -6.77
N GLN A 542 -1.11 -14.04 -6.72
CA GLN A 542 -1.34 -12.97 -7.69
C GLN A 542 -0.89 -13.35 -9.10
N LEU A 543 0.26 -14.02 -9.25
CA LEU A 543 0.72 -14.58 -10.52
C LEU A 543 -0.31 -15.57 -11.07
N LEU A 544 -0.73 -16.56 -10.27
CA LEU A 544 -1.74 -17.54 -10.70
C LEU A 544 -3.08 -16.88 -11.08
N THR A 545 -3.51 -15.88 -10.31
CA THR A 545 -4.73 -15.09 -10.61
C THR A 545 -4.59 -14.36 -11.94
N THR A 546 -3.41 -13.83 -12.24
CA THR A 546 -3.10 -13.19 -13.53
C THR A 546 -3.17 -14.19 -14.68
N LEU A 547 -2.63 -15.40 -14.50
CA LEU A 547 -2.67 -16.46 -15.51
C LEU A 547 -4.10 -16.90 -15.84
N LEU A 548 -5.03 -16.86 -14.88
CA LEU A 548 -6.45 -17.15 -15.13
C LEU A 548 -7.12 -16.17 -16.10
N ALA A 549 -6.61 -14.94 -16.23
CA ALA A 549 -7.11 -13.96 -17.19
C ALA A 549 -6.59 -14.18 -18.62
N ILE A 550 -5.67 -15.14 -18.84
CA ILE A 550 -4.99 -15.33 -20.13
C ILE A 550 -5.42 -16.68 -20.74
N PRO A 551 -5.95 -16.69 -21.98
CA PRO A 551 -6.27 -17.94 -22.69
C PRO A 551 -5.04 -18.84 -22.87
N GLY A 552 -5.15 -20.11 -22.47
CA GLY A 552 -4.02 -21.04 -22.43
C GLY A 552 -3.49 -21.24 -21.01
N PRO A 553 -2.80 -20.26 -20.40
CA PRO A 553 -2.38 -20.33 -19.01
C PRO A 553 -3.51 -20.63 -18.02
N ALA A 554 -4.71 -20.08 -18.23
CA ALA A 554 -5.88 -20.34 -17.38
C ALA A 554 -6.20 -21.84 -17.24
N LYS A 555 -6.10 -22.59 -18.35
CA LYS A 555 -6.29 -24.05 -18.36
C LYS A 555 -5.27 -24.73 -17.44
N GLY A 556 -4.01 -24.30 -17.48
CA GLY A 556 -2.96 -24.87 -16.65
C GLY A 556 -3.16 -24.64 -15.16
N VAL A 557 -3.66 -23.46 -14.77
CA VAL A 557 -4.00 -23.16 -13.37
C VAL A 557 -5.18 -24.00 -12.90
N GLN A 558 -6.24 -24.12 -13.70
CA GLN A 558 -7.42 -24.93 -13.37
C GLN A 558 -7.09 -26.43 -13.26
N GLU A 559 -6.24 -26.95 -14.14
CA GLU A 559 -5.71 -28.33 -14.06
C GLU A 559 -4.92 -28.54 -12.76
N SER A 560 -4.08 -27.57 -12.39
CA SER A 560 -3.33 -27.62 -11.14
C SER A 560 -4.22 -27.63 -9.90
N LEU A 561 -5.21 -26.73 -9.84
CA LEU A 561 -6.19 -26.69 -8.75
C LEU A 561 -7.02 -27.98 -8.66
N SER A 562 -7.33 -28.61 -9.80
CA SER A 562 -8.06 -29.88 -9.85
C SER A 562 -7.23 -31.07 -9.36
N ALA A 563 -5.90 -30.99 -9.48
CA ALA A 563 -4.98 -32.03 -9.04
C ALA A 563 -4.67 -31.95 -7.52
N LEU A 564 -5.07 -30.87 -6.84
CA LEU A 564 -4.83 -30.71 -5.41
C LEU A 564 -5.75 -31.63 -4.57
N PRO A 565 -5.23 -32.21 -3.47
CA PRO A 565 -6.06 -32.83 -2.44
C PRO A 565 -7.04 -31.81 -1.83
N PRO A 566 -8.25 -32.23 -1.40
CA PRO A 566 -9.23 -31.34 -0.78
C PRO A 566 -8.68 -30.51 0.41
N ALA A 567 -7.77 -31.10 1.21
CA ALA A 567 -7.12 -30.42 2.33
C ALA A 567 -6.28 -29.21 1.88
N LEU A 568 -5.54 -29.33 0.77
CA LEU A 568 -4.72 -28.24 0.25
C LEU A 568 -5.57 -27.15 -0.40
N LEU A 569 -6.66 -27.55 -1.07
CA LEU A 569 -7.64 -26.61 -1.62
C LEU A 569 -8.36 -25.82 -0.51
N LEU A 570 -8.69 -26.47 0.60
CA LEU A 570 -9.24 -25.83 1.79
C LEU A 570 -8.24 -24.84 2.42
N ARG A 571 -6.96 -25.21 2.48
CA ARG A 571 -5.89 -24.33 2.96
C ARG A 571 -5.81 -23.08 2.10
N LEU A 572 -5.76 -23.21 0.76
CA LEU A 572 -5.81 -22.05 -0.15
C LEU A 572 -7.03 -21.15 0.10
N ALA A 573 -8.21 -21.74 0.33
CA ALA A 573 -9.43 -20.98 0.57
C ALA A 573 -9.43 -20.19 1.89
N THR A 574 -8.56 -20.52 2.85
CA THR A 574 -8.63 -19.99 4.22
C THR A 574 -7.38 -19.23 4.66
N THR A 575 -6.19 -19.56 4.14
CA THR A 575 -4.90 -19.01 4.61
C THR A 575 -4.80 -17.50 4.49
N SER A 576 -5.06 -16.94 3.30
CA SER A 576 -4.92 -15.50 3.06
C SER A 576 -5.92 -14.99 2.01
N LEU A 577 -6.15 -13.68 1.99
CA LEU A 577 -7.01 -13.07 0.97
C LEU A 577 -6.50 -13.31 -0.46
N PRO A 578 -5.18 -13.21 -0.78
CA PRO A 578 -4.68 -13.55 -2.11
C PRO A 578 -4.96 -14.99 -2.55
N THR A 579 -4.76 -15.99 -1.67
CA THR A 579 -5.01 -17.41 -2.03
C THR A 579 -6.50 -17.70 -2.15
N ALA A 580 -7.35 -17.08 -1.33
CA ALA A 580 -8.80 -17.14 -1.49
C ALA A 580 -9.26 -16.45 -2.79
N THR A 581 -8.61 -15.35 -3.16
CA THR A 581 -8.87 -14.63 -4.43
C THR A 581 -8.51 -15.50 -5.63
N LEU A 582 -7.43 -16.28 -5.57
CA LEU A 582 -7.10 -17.27 -6.59
C LEU A 582 -8.22 -18.29 -6.78
N VAL A 583 -8.72 -18.91 -5.70
CA VAL A 583 -9.78 -19.93 -5.78
C VAL A 583 -11.09 -19.33 -6.29
N THR A 584 -11.49 -18.16 -5.78
CA THR A 584 -12.70 -17.46 -6.24
C THR A 584 -12.61 -17.03 -7.70
N THR A 585 -11.47 -16.50 -8.13
CA THR A 585 -11.25 -16.13 -9.53
C THR A 585 -11.29 -17.35 -10.44
N ALA A 586 -10.66 -18.46 -10.02
CA ALA A 586 -10.70 -19.70 -10.78
C ALA A 586 -12.13 -20.21 -10.97
N LEU A 587 -12.93 -20.21 -9.90
CA LEU A 587 -14.34 -20.59 -9.96
C LEU A 587 -15.14 -19.70 -10.93
N LYS A 588 -14.86 -18.38 -10.94
CA LYS A 588 -15.49 -17.38 -11.83
C LYS A 588 -14.96 -17.39 -13.27
N THR A 589 -13.89 -18.14 -13.55
CA THR A 589 -13.29 -18.21 -14.88
C THR A 589 -13.88 -19.41 -15.63
N PRO A 590 -14.37 -19.23 -16.88
CA PRO A 590 -14.77 -20.36 -17.72
C PRO A 590 -13.63 -21.39 -17.89
N SER A 591 -13.98 -22.67 -17.97
CA SER A 591 -13.01 -23.76 -18.05
C SER A 591 -13.23 -24.62 -19.29
N ALA A 592 -12.13 -24.99 -19.94
CA ALA A 592 -12.14 -26.03 -20.97
C ALA A 592 -12.57 -27.39 -20.39
N ASN A 593 -12.44 -27.60 -19.08
CA ASN A 593 -12.99 -28.74 -18.38
C ASN A 593 -14.37 -28.37 -17.80
N ALA A 594 -15.43 -28.83 -18.46
CA ALA A 594 -16.83 -28.59 -18.06
C ALA A 594 -17.18 -29.04 -16.63
N VAL A 595 -16.36 -29.90 -16.02
CA VAL A 595 -16.58 -30.42 -14.66
C VAL A 595 -15.83 -29.60 -13.61
N PHE A 596 -14.91 -28.71 -13.99
CA PHE A 596 -14.01 -27.99 -13.08
C PHE A 596 -14.74 -27.34 -11.89
N GLN A 597 -15.70 -26.45 -12.15
CA GLN A 597 -16.40 -25.74 -11.08
C GLN A 597 -17.17 -26.72 -10.18
N LYS A 598 -17.82 -27.73 -10.77
CA LYS A 598 -18.51 -28.79 -10.02
C LYS A 598 -17.55 -29.56 -9.11
N SER A 599 -16.39 -30.00 -9.62
CA SER A 599 -15.42 -30.77 -8.83
C SER A 599 -14.79 -29.94 -7.72
N THR A 600 -14.45 -28.67 -7.99
CA THR A 600 -13.89 -27.75 -6.98
C THR A 600 -14.91 -27.48 -5.87
N VAL A 601 -16.18 -27.25 -6.23
CA VAL A 601 -17.25 -27.10 -5.22
C VAL A 601 -17.46 -28.38 -4.43
N HIS A 602 -17.43 -29.53 -5.09
CA HIS A 602 -17.57 -30.81 -4.40
C HIS A 602 -16.40 -31.13 -3.46
N ALA A 603 -15.19 -30.68 -3.77
CA ALA A 603 -14.03 -30.84 -2.89
C ALA A 603 -14.12 -29.96 -1.63
N LEU A 604 -14.72 -28.76 -1.74
CA LEU A 604 -14.77 -27.79 -0.65
C LEU A 604 -16.04 -27.86 0.21
N ALA A 605 -17.19 -28.15 -0.39
CA ALA A 605 -18.46 -27.89 0.27
C ALA A 605 -18.96 -28.98 1.23
N PRO A 606 -19.02 -30.28 0.85
CA PRO A 606 -19.75 -31.30 1.60
C PRO A 606 -19.38 -31.42 3.09
N GLN A 607 -18.11 -31.16 3.43
CA GLN A 607 -17.62 -31.26 4.81
C GLN A 607 -17.21 -29.92 5.43
N HIS A 608 -16.97 -28.88 4.62
CA HIS A 608 -16.32 -27.66 5.11
C HIS A 608 -17.10 -26.38 4.83
N VAL A 609 -18.26 -26.41 4.15
CA VAL A 609 -18.93 -25.17 3.73
C VAL A 609 -19.38 -24.28 4.89
N ALA A 610 -19.83 -24.86 6.00
CA ALA A 610 -20.19 -24.09 7.19
C ALA A 610 -18.97 -23.41 7.84
N ALA A 611 -17.85 -24.14 7.96
CA ALA A 611 -16.60 -23.59 8.48
C ALA A 611 -16.00 -22.52 7.55
N LEU A 612 -16.09 -22.73 6.23
CA LEU A 612 -15.70 -21.75 5.22
C LEU A 612 -16.54 -20.47 5.33
N ALA A 613 -17.87 -20.58 5.51
CA ALA A 613 -18.77 -19.44 5.58
C ALA A 613 -18.47 -18.48 6.74
N VAL A 614 -17.89 -18.97 7.84
CA VAL A 614 -17.52 -18.16 9.00
C VAL A 614 -16.04 -17.77 9.04
N SER A 615 -15.24 -18.26 8.08
CA SER A 615 -13.82 -17.95 7.96
C SER A 615 -13.59 -16.54 7.36
N GLN A 616 -12.59 -15.83 7.88
CA GLN A 616 -12.21 -14.48 7.42
C GLN A 616 -11.97 -14.41 5.91
N ASN A 617 -11.34 -15.44 5.31
CA ASN A 617 -11.11 -15.50 3.87
C ASN A 617 -12.05 -16.48 3.17
N GLY A 618 -12.40 -17.58 3.86
CA GLY A 618 -13.21 -18.68 3.31
C GLY A 618 -14.60 -18.26 2.83
N HIS A 619 -15.20 -17.26 3.50
CA HIS A 619 -16.57 -16.84 3.18
C HIS A 619 -16.69 -16.27 1.77
N ASN A 620 -15.61 -15.68 1.23
CA ASN A 620 -15.57 -15.18 -0.15
C ASN A 620 -15.77 -16.31 -1.17
N ILE A 621 -15.26 -17.52 -0.88
CA ILE A 621 -15.47 -18.70 -1.72
C ILE A 621 -16.94 -19.11 -1.67
N VAL A 622 -17.53 -19.16 -0.48
CA VAL A 622 -18.95 -19.51 -0.32
C VAL A 622 -19.86 -18.52 -1.05
N VAL A 623 -19.56 -17.23 -0.98
CA VAL A 623 -20.25 -16.19 -1.76
C VAL A 623 -20.09 -16.43 -3.25
N ALA A 624 -18.86 -16.67 -3.73
CA ALA A 624 -18.60 -16.94 -5.15
C ALA A 624 -19.36 -18.19 -5.65
N MET A 625 -19.49 -19.24 -4.84
CA MET A 625 -20.29 -20.43 -5.17
C MET A 625 -21.78 -20.11 -5.38
N ALA A 626 -22.32 -19.13 -4.64
CA ALA A 626 -23.70 -18.69 -4.80
C ALA A 626 -23.94 -18.08 -6.18
N GLU A 627 -22.96 -17.33 -6.69
CA GLU A 627 -23.01 -16.58 -7.95
C GLU A 627 -22.87 -17.46 -9.21
N LEU A 628 -22.33 -18.68 -9.09
CA LEU A 628 -22.11 -19.58 -10.23
C LEU A 628 -23.43 -19.95 -10.94
N PRO A 629 -23.55 -19.90 -12.27
CA PRO A 629 -24.76 -20.35 -12.96
C PRO A 629 -25.07 -21.84 -12.72
N THR A 630 -26.34 -22.23 -12.81
CA THR A 630 -26.74 -23.65 -12.73
C THR A 630 -26.74 -24.38 -14.06
N ARG A 631 -26.71 -23.63 -15.16
CA ARG A 631 -26.61 -24.13 -16.54
C ARG A 631 -25.56 -23.34 -17.29
N GLY A 632 -24.70 -24.05 -18.03
CA GLY A 632 -23.58 -23.52 -18.79
C GLY A 632 -22.61 -24.64 -19.14
N ARG A 633 -21.92 -24.55 -20.28
CA ARG A 633 -21.06 -25.63 -20.78
C ARG A 633 -19.71 -25.68 -20.07
N ASP A 634 -19.09 -24.52 -19.91
CA ASP A 634 -17.73 -24.28 -19.42
C ASP A 634 -17.71 -23.52 -18.07
N TYR A 635 -18.87 -23.08 -17.61
CA TYR A 635 -19.04 -22.29 -16.39
C TYR A 635 -20.40 -22.58 -15.75
N SER A 636 -20.49 -23.63 -14.93
CA SER A 636 -21.71 -23.92 -14.17
C SER A 636 -21.51 -24.88 -12.99
N VAL A 637 -22.43 -24.83 -12.04
CA VAL A 637 -22.58 -25.82 -10.96
C VAL A 637 -24.02 -26.32 -10.91
N PRO A 638 -24.28 -27.63 -11.10
CA PRO A 638 -25.63 -28.15 -11.16
C PRO A 638 -26.49 -27.80 -9.94
N ALA A 639 -27.79 -27.57 -10.16
CA ALA A 639 -28.73 -27.17 -9.12
C ALA A 639 -28.75 -28.12 -7.90
N HIS A 640 -28.61 -29.43 -8.08
CA HIS A 640 -28.57 -30.40 -6.98
C HIS A 640 -27.34 -30.23 -6.07
N VAL A 641 -26.19 -29.79 -6.63
CA VAL A 641 -24.98 -29.50 -5.85
C VAL A 641 -25.22 -28.25 -5.01
N LYS A 642 -25.79 -27.20 -5.62
CA LYS A 642 -26.18 -25.98 -4.90
C LYS A 642 -27.22 -26.23 -3.80
N ASP A 643 -28.19 -27.10 -4.05
CA ASP A 643 -29.16 -27.53 -3.05
C ASP A 643 -28.46 -28.18 -1.84
N GLY A 644 -27.48 -29.06 -2.07
CA GLY A 644 -26.69 -29.69 -1.01
C GLY A 644 -25.84 -28.69 -0.22
N VAL A 645 -25.20 -27.73 -0.90
CA VAL A 645 -24.46 -26.64 -0.26
C VAL A 645 -25.38 -25.83 0.66
N MET A 646 -26.52 -25.39 0.14
CA MET A 646 -27.45 -24.57 0.90
C MET A 646 -28.07 -25.34 2.08
N GLN A 647 -28.31 -26.64 1.94
CA GLN A 647 -28.73 -27.48 3.06
C GLN A 647 -27.72 -27.45 4.20
N ALA A 648 -26.42 -27.68 3.90
CA ALA A 648 -25.37 -27.64 4.91
C ALA A 648 -25.20 -26.25 5.55
N LEU A 649 -25.42 -25.16 4.81
CA LEU A 649 -25.47 -23.81 5.36
C LEU A 649 -26.69 -23.60 6.28
N GLY A 650 -27.85 -24.15 5.92
CA GLY A 650 -29.08 -24.14 6.70
C GLY A 650 -28.93 -24.87 8.03
N ASP A 651 -28.27 -26.04 8.03
CA ASP A 651 -28.01 -26.83 9.23
C ASP A 651 -27.10 -26.09 10.23
N ALA A 652 -26.33 -25.10 9.77
CA ALA A 652 -25.43 -24.27 10.57
C ALA A 652 -25.91 -22.81 10.73
N GLU A 653 -27.19 -22.50 10.47
CA GLU A 653 -27.73 -21.12 10.43
C GLU A 653 -27.37 -20.28 11.67
N ALA A 654 -27.52 -20.85 12.87
CA ALA A 654 -27.25 -20.13 14.11
C ALA A 654 -25.82 -19.58 14.16
N THR A 655 -24.83 -20.45 13.91
CA THR A 655 -23.41 -20.09 13.89
C THR A 655 -23.08 -19.08 12.79
N LEU A 656 -23.73 -19.18 11.63
CA LEU A 656 -23.54 -18.22 10.55
C LEU A 656 -24.02 -16.81 10.91
N ARG A 657 -25.11 -16.71 11.67
CA ARG A 657 -25.68 -15.41 12.04
C ARG A 657 -24.85 -14.66 13.07
N ASP A 658 -24.02 -15.36 13.84
CA ASP A 658 -23.21 -14.77 14.92
C ASP A 658 -22.11 -13.83 14.39
N CYS A 659 -21.56 -14.07 13.20
CA CYS A 659 -20.48 -13.27 12.63
C CYS A 659 -20.86 -12.57 11.31
N TRP A 660 -20.13 -11.50 10.96
CA TRP A 660 -20.39 -10.77 9.71
C TRP A 660 -20.18 -11.63 8.46
N MET A 661 -19.13 -12.46 8.45
CA MET A 661 -18.80 -13.36 7.34
C MET A 661 -19.92 -14.35 7.04
N GLY A 662 -20.45 -15.02 8.08
CA GLY A 662 -21.55 -15.95 7.95
C GLY A 662 -22.86 -15.27 7.50
N ARG A 663 -23.15 -14.06 8.02
CA ARG A 663 -24.27 -13.24 7.53
C ARG A 663 -24.11 -12.83 6.06
N SER A 664 -22.88 -12.59 5.60
CA SER A 664 -22.58 -12.29 4.19
C SER A 664 -22.87 -13.50 3.30
N ALA A 665 -22.37 -14.68 3.67
CA ALA A 665 -22.66 -15.93 2.95
C ALA A 665 -24.16 -16.25 2.94
N TRP A 666 -24.85 -16.11 4.08
CA TRP A 666 -26.30 -16.33 4.19
C TRP A 666 -27.10 -15.43 3.25
N ARG A 667 -26.73 -14.14 3.15
CA ARG A 667 -27.37 -13.19 2.22
C ARG A 667 -27.10 -13.55 0.76
N ALA A 668 -25.86 -13.89 0.40
CA ALA A 668 -25.49 -14.26 -0.96
C ALA A 668 -26.28 -15.47 -1.47
N TRP A 669 -26.51 -16.45 -0.60
CA TRP A 669 -27.31 -17.64 -0.89
C TRP A 669 -28.82 -17.45 -0.74
N ARG A 670 -29.30 -16.24 -0.42
CA ARG A 670 -30.71 -15.95 -0.13
C ARG A 670 -31.30 -16.91 0.91
N GLY A 671 -30.58 -17.16 2.01
CA GLY A 671 -30.95 -18.16 3.01
C GLY A 671 -32.33 -17.94 3.66
N ASP A 672 -32.76 -16.69 3.85
CA ASP A 672 -34.11 -16.39 4.37
C ASP A 672 -35.21 -16.79 3.38
N LEU A 673 -34.97 -16.62 2.07
CA LEU A 673 -35.87 -17.08 1.02
C LEU A 673 -35.89 -18.61 0.96
N TRP A 674 -34.74 -19.27 1.08
CA TRP A 674 -34.64 -20.73 1.13
C TRP A 674 -35.45 -21.33 2.27
N LYS A 675 -35.38 -20.71 3.47
CA LYS A 675 -36.08 -21.15 4.69
C LYS A 675 -37.58 -20.94 4.63
N THR A 676 -38.02 -19.78 4.15
CA THR A 676 -39.46 -19.40 4.16
C THR A 676 -40.21 -19.83 2.91
N ARG A 677 -39.56 -19.82 1.74
CA ARG A 677 -40.15 -20.05 0.42
C ARG A 677 -39.21 -20.87 -0.46
N ARG A 678 -39.07 -22.16 -0.11
CA ARG A 678 -38.15 -23.09 -0.79
C ARG A 678 -38.40 -23.21 -2.30
N HIS A 679 -39.65 -23.10 -2.74
CA HIS A 679 -40.01 -23.11 -4.16
C HIS A 679 -39.43 -21.90 -4.91
N ASP A 680 -39.64 -20.68 -4.38
CA ASP A 680 -39.13 -19.44 -4.97
C ASP A 680 -37.59 -19.42 -5.01
N TRP A 681 -36.95 -19.96 -3.98
CA TRP A 681 -35.49 -20.14 -3.99
C TRP A 681 -35.03 -21.12 -5.08
N LYS A 682 -35.75 -22.24 -5.26
CA LYS A 682 -35.45 -23.21 -6.33
C LYS A 682 -35.65 -22.63 -7.73
N ALA A 683 -36.64 -21.75 -7.91
CA ALA A 683 -36.81 -20.99 -9.15
C ALA A 683 -35.62 -20.04 -9.37
N TRP A 684 -35.27 -19.25 -8.35
CA TRP A 684 -34.14 -18.31 -8.41
C TRP A 684 -32.82 -18.98 -8.86
N ILE A 685 -32.43 -20.12 -8.27
CA ILE A 685 -31.19 -20.79 -8.69
C ILE A 685 -31.27 -21.35 -10.12
N LYS A 686 -32.46 -21.79 -10.57
CA LYS A 686 -32.67 -22.35 -11.92
C LYS A 686 -32.63 -21.28 -13.00
N ASP A 687 -32.98 -20.05 -12.66
CA ASP A 687 -32.93 -18.89 -13.55
C ASP A 687 -31.50 -18.36 -13.75
N MET A 688 -30.54 -18.81 -12.94
CA MET A 688 -29.11 -18.50 -13.12
C MET A 688 -28.53 -19.29 -14.30
N VAL A 689 -28.61 -18.73 -15.51
CA VAL A 689 -28.03 -19.30 -16.74
C VAL A 689 -26.75 -18.52 -17.10
N ALA A 690 -25.69 -19.24 -17.48
CA ALA A 690 -24.46 -18.61 -17.95
C ALA A 690 -24.71 -17.94 -19.32
N ASP A 691 -24.19 -16.74 -19.51
CA ASP A 691 -24.13 -16.14 -20.85
C ASP A 691 -23.29 -17.03 -21.78
N GLU A 692 -23.79 -17.31 -22.97
CA GLU A 692 -23.04 -18.07 -23.97
C GLU A 692 -21.82 -17.25 -24.43
N SER A 693 -20.64 -17.63 -23.96
CA SER A 693 -19.37 -17.05 -24.39
C SER A 693 -19.14 -17.40 -25.88
N GLN A 694 -19.29 -16.41 -26.78
CA GLN A 694 -18.93 -16.55 -28.19
C GLN A 694 -17.40 -16.59 -28.38
N GLN A 695 -16.69 -17.63 -27.94
CA GLN A 695 -15.31 -17.85 -28.35
C GLN A 695 -14.95 -19.34 -28.38
N VAL A 696 -15.14 -19.98 -29.54
CA VAL A 696 -14.13 -20.77 -30.31
C VAL A 696 -14.71 -21.03 -31.72
N THR A 697 -14.67 -20.06 -32.64
CA THR A 697 -14.70 -20.28 -34.11
C THR A 697 -14.26 -19.01 -34.85
N SER A 698 -12.98 -18.64 -34.76
CA SER A 698 -12.43 -17.62 -35.70
C SER A 698 -11.00 -17.91 -36.15
N VAL A 699 -10.63 -19.20 -36.20
CA VAL A 699 -9.42 -19.63 -36.90
C VAL A 699 -9.87 -20.62 -37.97
N HIS A 700 -9.73 -20.22 -39.23
CA HIS A 700 -10.13 -20.90 -40.48
C HIS A 700 -11.51 -20.57 -41.05
N LYS A 701 -11.67 -19.32 -41.54
CA LYS A 701 -12.36 -19.03 -42.81
C LYS A 701 -12.11 -17.57 -43.18
N ASN A 702 -10.93 -17.28 -43.69
CA ASN A 702 -10.70 -16.14 -44.60
C ASN A 702 -9.45 -16.43 -45.44
N GLY A 703 -9.61 -17.43 -46.31
CA GLY A 703 -8.71 -17.69 -47.41
C GLY A 703 -9.58 -18.04 -48.62
N GLY A 704 -9.70 -17.11 -49.56
CA GLY A 704 -10.31 -17.34 -50.87
C GLY A 704 -11.64 -16.62 -51.10
N ALA A 705 -11.56 -15.41 -51.67
CA ALA A 705 -12.40 -14.94 -52.79
C ALA A 705 -12.30 -13.41 -52.94
N ARG A 706 -11.19 -12.92 -53.50
CA ARG A 706 -11.19 -11.63 -54.21
C ARG A 706 -11.31 -11.92 -55.69
N ALA A 707 -12.55 -12.03 -56.17
CA ALA A 707 -12.88 -11.93 -57.59
C ALA A 707 -13.63 -10.59 -57.77
N GLY A 708 -13.08 -9.73 -58.62
CA GLY A 708 -13.53 -8.35 -58.79
C GLY A 708 -14.92 -8.21 -59.40
N LYS A 709 -15.52 -7.04 -59.15
CA LYS A 709 -16.53 -6.47 -60.02
C LYS A 709 -16.32 -4.96 -60.11
N ARG A 710 -15.93 -4.54 -61.32
CA ARG A 710 -16.11 -3.20 -61.91
C ARG A 710 -17.49 -2.64 -61.55
N ARG A 711 -17.53 -1.34 -61.25
CA ARG A 711 -18.72 -0.51 -61.48
C ARG A 711 -18.37 0.50 -62.56
N GLU A 712 -19.02 0.34 -63.70
CA GLU A 712 -19.33 1.42 -64.63
C GLU A 712 -20.53 2.20 -64.09
N ASN A 713 -20.54 3.48 -64.47
CA ASN A 713 -21.51 4.56 -64.25
C ASN A 713 -21.51 5.23 -62.87
#